data_AF-A0A255IIJ8-F1
#
_entry.id   AF-A0A255IIJ8-F1
#
_cell.length_a   1.000
_cell.length_b   1.000
_cell.length_c   1.000
_cell.angle_alpha   90.00
_cell.angle_beta   90.00
_cell.angle_gamma   90.00
#
_symmetry.space_group_name_H-M   'P 1'
#
loop_
_entity.id
_entity.type
_entity.pdbx_description
1 polymer ?
#
loop_
_entity_poly.entity_id
_entity_poly.type
_entity_poly.pdbx_seq_one_letter_code
_entity_poly.pdbx_strand_id
1 'polypeptide(L)'
;MNLHNIKKEIIIKLVNDISNITKKFWLKPEDMVKEISKIIKSSLNVKIDKLQMSGETDNICVYIISDNILLAMSPIYDLKKNLLLNRWKPNWSNKIKKTIHYKCFEIDNELLEILDMPKILLINLCVIENFPIPRLNLSTGVIASYLRKMQIADIYIIDMQVGATISEIIRETQNIKPDIIGLSISFGQKKLAIKLIEKLYEDNKNAFIVIGNIIPSLYPEDFIEKFPQIIVSYGEGEVTFPHLIKYIKNKINIKEIDGIIYKEVNTGIYHKNDKTAIDLKEVPLPALDTLKDISKLKGALTLETSRGCDYSKCTFCPRQHKLSNWRYMTSEQTLDQIYKLTIAGNALGIKPHIYLADEEFIGELPNSMETNRVIKICEGIINNGIKLKFDTSARADSVYDHKRTVDWNVDKIKMWHMCKLAGLDRLFVGVESGCSSQLVRYGKGTTIEQNVIALRILTALGINIRIGFVMFDPLMDGFNDLKENLEFLERTDAILKPIDLSTISYDDLLNKLVYDPNFIKQNSLNRPIYTVVSYMLASLEILVGSPYIKMVKNIEDRTKKTFVLNNYAPDANMGRYIVKYVDNRIGALSVYCQKWIDSNFSIMYTLKSLYKVENNEIRKRLYGFMIRYREMSQYLLRFLIYNLEKEDTEDYYLLAYLENEGITDKFIKMKELAGMDINNVIINSMNFWQNIMNNMIKEIRDNLKDGLINDTYDNRLQDSINNWNRNINKWSLINDADNYN
;
A
#
# COMPACT_ATOMS: atom_id res chain seq x y z
N MET A 1 -50.75 -8.19 -14.46
CA MET A 1 -50.30 -8.40 -15.85
C MET A 1 -49.16 -9.42 -15.84
N ASN A 2 -48.97 -10.21 -16.90
CA ASN A 2 -47.76 -11.03 -17.05
C ASN A 2 -46.62 -10.16 -17.62
N LEU A 3 -45.35 -10.44 -17.30
CA LEU A 3 -44.18 -9.72 -17.83
C LEU A 3 -44.16 -9.62 -19.37
N HIS A 4 -44.74 -10.59 -20.10
CA HIS A 4 -44.87 -10.54 -21.57
C HIS A 4 -45.80 -9.42 -22.08
N ASN A 5 -46.77 -9.00 -21.26
CA ASN A 5 -47.81 -8.05 -21.65
C ASN A 5 -47.49 -6.61 -21.21
N ILE A 6 -46.29 -6.36 -20.68
CA ILE A 6 -45.86 -5.01 -20.32
C ILE A 6 -45.61 -4.22 -21.61
N LYS A 7 -46.25 -3.04 -21.72
CA LYS A 7 -46.01 -2.12 -22.84
C LYS A 7 -44.54 -1.76 -22.92
N LYS A 8 -43.96 -1.86 -24.12
CA LYS A 8 -42.55 -1.53 -24.41
C LYS A 8 -42.12 -0.17 -23.86
N GLU A 9 -42.99 0.84 -23.93
CA GLU A 9 -42.75 2.20 -23.42
C GLU A 9 -42.48 2.22 -21.91
N ILE A 10 -43.18 1.38 -21.13
CA ILE A 10 -42.98 1.26 -19.68
C ILE A 10 -41.59 0.68 -19.40
N ILE A 11 -41.17 -0.35 -20.15
CA ILE A 11 -39.85 -0.97 -19.96
C ILE A 11 -38.73 0.00 -20.34
N ILE A 12 -38.89 0.76 -21.43
CA ILE A 12 -37.90 1.78 -21.83
C ILE A 12 -37.77 2.86 -20.75
N LYS A 13 -38.90 3.32 -20.20
CA LYS A 13 -38.88 4.27 -19.08
C LYS A 13 -38.17 3.69 -17.86
N LEU A 14 -38.48 2.45 -17.48
CA LEU A 14 -37.81 1.75 -16.38
C LEU A 14 -36.30 1.64 -16.58
N VAL A 15 -35.84 1.28 -17.77
CA VAL A 15 -34.42 1.20 -18.10
C VAL A 15 -33.74 2.55 -17.88
N ASN A 16 -34.37 3.65 -18.30
CA ASN A 16 -33.84 5.01 -18.10
C ASN A 16 -33.82 5.41 -16.62
N ASP A 17 -34.89 5.13 -15.88
CA ASP A 17 -35.00 5.45 -14.45
C ASP A 17 -33.96 4.66 -13.63
N ILE A 18 -33.78 3.38 -13.95
CA ILE A 18 -32.74 2.53 -13.35
C ILE A 18 -31.34 3.04 -13.72
N SER A 19 -31.12 3.49 -14.96
CA SER A 19 -29.83 4.06 -15.41
C SER A 19 -29.38 5.24 -14.53
N ASN A 20 -30.32 6.07 -14.07
CA ASN A 20 -29.99 7.20 -13.19
C ASN A 20 -29.50 6.76 -11.80
N ILE A 21 -29.90 5.58 -11.33
CA ILE A 21 -29.40 4.97 -10.11
C ILE A 21 -28.06 4.30 -10.38
N THR A 22 -27.97 3.44 -11.39
CA THR A 22 -26.77 2.63 -11.65
C THR A 22 -25.56 3.45 -12.09
N LYS A 23 -25.76 4.67 -12.62
CA LYS A 23 -24.68 5.65 -12.84
C LYS A 23 -23.99 6.09 -11.55
N LYS A 24 -24.64 5.95 -10.39
CA LYS A 24 -24.05 6.16 -9.06
C LYS A 24 -23.44 4.85 -8.56
N PHE A 25 -22.55 4.25 -9.35
CA PHE A 25 -21.92 2.96 -9.10
C PHE A 25 -21.09 2.89 -7.80
N TRP A 26 -20.89 4.03 -7.13
CA TRP A 26 -20.29 4.12 -5.80
C TRP A 26 -21.28 3.89 -4.64
N LEU A 27 -22.57 3.70 -4.92
CA LEU A 27 -23.54 3.28 -3.92
C LEU A 27 -23.36 1.81 -3.59
N LYS A 28 -23.66 1.44 -2.35
CA LYS A 28 -23.70 0.03 -1.94
C LYS A 28 -24.79 -0.71 -2.73
N PRO A 29 -24.57 -1.96 -3.17
CA PRO A 29 -25.57 -2.69 -3.94
C PRO A 29 -26.93 -2.80 -3.25
N GLU A 30 -26.96 -2.94 -1.93
CA GLU A 30 -28.21 -3.04 -1.16
C GLU A 30 -29.02 -1.75 -1.22
N ASP A 31 -28.35 -0.60 -1.21
CA ASP A 31 -29.01 0.70 -1.34
C ASP A 31 -29.55 0.91 -2.75
N MET A 32 -28.78 0.52 -3.78
CA MET A 32 -29.25 0.54 -5.17
C MET A 32 -30.46 -0.38 -5.37
N VAL A 33 -30.42 -1.61 -4.86
CA VAL A 33 -31.54 -2.57 -4.94
C VAL A 33 -32.79 -2.02 -4.24
N LYS A 34 -32.66 -1.35 -3.09
CA LYS A 34 -33.79 -0.70 -2.40
C LYS A 34 -34.41 0.41 -3.25
N GLU A 35 -33.61 1.26 -3.88
CA GLU A 35 -34.12 2.33 -4.76
C GLU A 35 -34.79 1.76 -6.02
N ILE A 36 -34.14 0.81 -6.68
CA ILE A 36 -34.66 0.12 -7.87
C ILE A 36 -35.97 -0.60 -7.54
N SER A 37 -36.05 -1.27 -6.38
CA SER A 37 -37.27 -1.94 -5.91
C SER A 37 -38.47 -0.98 -5.83
N LYS A 38 -38.25 0.26 -5.36
CA LYS A 38 -39.32 1.26 -5.25
C LYS A 38 -39.82 1.67 -6.63
N ILE A 39 -38.92 1.91 -7.58
CA ILE A 39 -39.23 2.29 -8.96
C ILE A 39 -39.99 1.17 -9.68
N ILE A 40 -39.55 -0.08 -9.51
CA ILE A 40 -40.22 -1.22 -10.15
C ILE A 40 -41.62 -1.40 -9.57
N LYS A 41 -41.79 -1.35 -8.24
CA LYS A 41 -43.11 -1.48 -7.59
C LYS A 41 -44.09 -0.36 -7.98
N SER A 42 -43.61 0.86 -8.23
CA SER A 42 -44.48 1.96 -8.66
C SER A 42 -44.82 1.92 -10.15
N SER A 43 -43.99 1.27 -10.97
CA SER A 43 -44.13 1.28 -12.44
C SER A 43 -44.72 -0.02 -13.00
N LEU A 44 -44.52 -1.16 -12.34
CA LEU A 44 -45.01 -2.46 -12.77
C LEU A 44 -46.19 -2.91 -11.90
N ASN A 45 -47.35 -3.08 -12.52
CA ASN A 45 -48.51 -3.73 -11.89
C ASN A 45 -48.45 -5.27 -12.11
N VAL A 46 -47.34 -5.86 -11.67
CA VAL A 46 -47.03 -7.30 -11.79
C VAL A 46 -46.48 -7.78 -10.45
N LYS A 47 -46.88 -9.00 -10.05
CA LYS A 47 -46.32 -9.65 -8.85
C LYS A 47 -44.86 -10.01 -9.13
N ILE A 48 -43.93 -9.54 -8.31
CA ILE A 48 -42.50 -9.84 -8.43
C ILE A 48 -42.16 -10.92 -7.43
N ASP A 49 -41.69 -12.07 -7.91
CA ASP A 49 -41.28 -13.20 -7.06
C ASP A 49 -39.84 -13.00 -6.56
N LYS A 50 -38.93 -12.53 -7.42
CA LYS A 50 -37.54 -12.19 -7.05
C LYS A 50 -37.05 -10.99 -7.84
N LEU A 51 -36.32 -10.11 -7.17
CA LEU A 51 -35.55 -9.02 -7.77
C LEU A 51 -34.09 -9.20 -7.37
N GLN A 52 -33.20 -9.24 -8.36
CA GLN A 52 -31.77 -9.36 -8.14
C GLN A 52 -31.02 -8.36 -9.01
N MET A 53 -29.88 -7.86 -8.51
CA MET A 53 -28.98 -6.99 -9.26
C MET A 53 -27.58 -7.57 -9.16
N SER A 54 -26.87 -7.61 -10.29
CA SER A 54 -25.47 -8.00 -10.33
C SER A 54 -24.74 -7.25 -11.45
N GLY A 55 -23.42 -7.30 -11.46
CA GLY A 55 -22.60 -6.47 -12.34
C GLY A 55 -21.97 -5.33 -11.57
N GLU A 56 -21.06 -4.63 -12.23
CA GLU A 56 -20.25 -3.58 -11.64
C GLU A 56 -20.02 -2.47 -12.67
N THR A 57 -20.07 -1.21 -12.23
CA THR A 57 -19.96 -0.02 -13.08
C THR A 57 -20.87 -0.07 -14.31
N ASP A 58 -20.31 -0.36 -15.49
CA ASP A 58 -21.03 -0.30 -16.75
C ASP A 58 -21.92 -1.52 -16.98
N ASN A 59 -21.53 -2.71 -16.49
CA ASN A 59 -22.24 -3.97 -16.78
C ASN A 59 -23.28 -4.37 -15.72
N ILE A 60 -23.71 -3.43 -14.88
CA ILE A 60 -24.80 -3.62 -13.93
C ILE A 60 -26.05 -4.07 -14.68
N CYS A 61 -26.69 -5.12 -14.18
CA CYS A 61 -27.89 -5.73 -14.74
C CYS A 61 -28.89 -6.04 -13.62
N VAL A 62 -30.16 -5.79 -13.89
CA VAL A 62 -31.29 -6.06 -13.00
C VAL A 62 -32.11 -7.22 -13.57
N TYR A 63 -32.38 -8.21 -12.73
CA TYR A 63 -33.13 -9.42 -13.04
C TYR A 63 -34.43 -9.42 -12.25
N ILE A 64 -35.56 -9.41 -12.94
CA ILE A 64 -36.89 -9.47 -12.35
C ILE A 64 -37.52 -10.80 -12.72
N ILE A 65 -37.89 -11.60 -11.72
CA ILE A 65 -38.55 -12.89 -11.91
C ILE A 65 -40.02 -12.75 -11.50
N SER A 66 -40.91 -13.21 -12.37
CA SER A 66 -42.35 -13.28 -12.14
C SER A 66 -42.96 -14.38 -13.00
N ASP A 67 -43.73 -15.30 -12.41
CA ASP A 67 -44.50 -16.34 -13.12
C ASP A 67 -43.66 -17.12 -14.16
N ASN A 68 -42.48 -17.64 -13.75
CA ASN A 68 -41.50 -18.36 -14.59
C ASN A 68 -40.90 -17.56 -15.77
N ILE A 69 -41.01 -16.23 -15.72
CA ILE A 69 -40.39 -15.35 -16.72
C ILE A 69 -39.34 -14.48 -16.04
N LEU A 70 -38.17 -14.39 -16.68
CA LEU A 70 -37.10 -13.47 -16.32
C LEU A 70 -37.16 -12.26 -17.26
N LEU A 71 -37.33 -11.07 -16.70
CA LEU A 71 -37.00 -9.81 -17.37
C LEU A 71 -35.58 -9.37 -16.93
N ALA A 72 -34.62 -9.46 -17.85
CA ALA A 72 -33.27 -8.95 -17.66
C ALA A 72 -33.16 -7.53 -18.24
N MET A 73 -32.58 -6.60 -17.50
CA MET A 73 -32.40 -5.19 -17.90
C MET A 73 -30.97 -4.75 -17.66
N SER A 74 -30.29 -4.29 -18.71
CA SER A 74 -28.94 -3.73 -18.69
C SER A 74 -29.01 -2.24 -19.08
N PRO A 75 -29.08 -1.32 -18.11
CA PRO A 75 -29.39 0.09 -18.34
C PRO A 75 -28.27 0.92 -18.98
N ILE A 76 -27.02 0.46 -18.91
CA ILE A 76 -25.85 1.18 -19.42
C ILE A 76 -25.24 0.40 -20.60
N TYR A 77 -24.96 -0.88 -20.40
CA TYR A 77 -24.29 -1.71 -21.39
C TYR A 77 -25.23 -2.49 -22.30
N ASP A 78 -24.74 -2.93 -23.46
CA ASP A 78 -25.47 -3.82 -24.35
C ASP A 78 -25.71 -5.17 -23.67
N LEU A 79 -26.98 -5.55 -23.49
CA LEU A 79 -27.37 -6.78 -22.80
C LEU A 79 -26.78 -8.02 -23.48
N LYS A 80 -26.49 -7.97 -24.79
CA LYS A 80 -25.83 -9.07 -25.52
C LYS A 80 -24.46 -9.45 -24.97
N LYS A 81 -23.81 -8.55 -24.23
CA LYS A 81 -22.51 -8.77 -23.59
C LYS A 81 -22.63 -9.24 -22.13
N ASN A 82 -23.85 -9.48 -21.64
CA ASN A 82 -24.09 -9.93 -20.27
C ASN A 82 -23.46 -11.31 -20.03
N LEU A 83 -22.53 -11.39 -19.07
CA LEU A 83 -21.74 -12.59 -18.84
C LEU A 83 -22.57 -13.74 -18.27
N LEU A 84 -23.59 -13.46 -17.45
CA LEU A 84 -24.49 -14.48 -16.92
C LEU A 84 -25.33 -15.13 -18.03
N LEU A 85 -26.01 -14.31 -18.84
CA LEU A 85 -26.86 -14.81 -19.93
C LEU A 85 -26.04 -15.56 -20.99
N ASN A 86 -24.80 -15.11 -21.24
CA ASN A 86 -23.91 -15.78 -22.18
C ASN A 86 -23.32 -17.08 -21.65
N ARG A 87 -23.18 -17.24 -20.31
CA ARG A 87 -22.86 -18.54 -19.70
C ARG A 87 -24.02 -19.52 -19.79
N TRP A 88 -25.25 -19.05 -19.53
CA TRP A 88 -26.46 -19.87 -19.65
C TRP A 88 -26.73 -20.30 -21.10
N LYS A 89 -26.71 -19.36 -22.05
CA LYS A 89 -27.09 -19.64 -23.44
C LYS A 89 -26.29 -18.81 -24.45
N PRO A 90 -25.05 -19.17 -24.81
CA PRO A 90 -24.12 -18.33 -25.58
C PRO A 90 -24.68 -17.68 -26.87
N ASN A 91 -25.63 -18.35 -27.54
CA ASN A 91 -26.17 -17.91 -28.84
C ASN A 91 -27.54 -17.21 -28.75
N TRP A 92 -28.03 -16.85 -27.56
CA TRP A 92 -29.38 -16.26 -27.37
C TRP A 92 -29.59 -14.94 -28.16
N SER A 93 -28.50 -14.22 -28.46
CA SER A 93 -28.52 -12.91 -29.12
C SER A 93 -28.07 -12.90 -30.59
N ASN A 94 -27.68 -14.03 -31.19
CA ASN A 94 -27.02 -14.04 -32.53
C ASN A 94 -27.84 -13.39 -33.66
N LYS A 95 -29.18 -13.45 -33.57
CA LYS A 95 -30.08 -12.85 -34.56
C LYS A 95 -30.37 -11.35 -34.30
N ILE A 96 -29.85 -10.77 -33.21
CA ILE A 96 -30.15 -9.40 -32.77
C ILE A 96 -28.99 -8.47 -33.18
N LYS A 97 -29.17 -7.77 -34.30
CA LYS A 97 -28.16 -6.84 -34.83
C LYS A 97 -28.03 -5.55 -33.99
N LYS A 98 -29.15 -5.00 -33.52
CA LYS A 98 -29.17 -3.75 -32.75
C LYS A 98 -28.72 -3.97 -31.30
N THR A 99 -28.28 -2.89 -30.63
CA THR A 99 -28.09 -2.86 -29.17
C THR A 99 -29.43 -3.06 -28.49
N ILE A 100 -29.46 -3.83 -27.41
CA ILE A 100 -30.66 -4.02 -26.58
C ILE A 100 -30.32 -3.83 -25.11
N HIS A 101 -31.25 -3.22 -24.37
CA HIS A 101 -31.09 -2.94 -22.93
C HIS A 101 -32.01 -3.78 -22.05
N TYR A 102 -32.89 -4.57 -22.64
CA TYR A 102 -33.74 -5.49 -21.91
C TYR A 102 -34.16 -6.68 -22.78
N LYS A 103 -34.50 -7.81 -22.15
CA LYS A 103 -35.13 -8.96 -22.80
C LYS A 103 -35.85 -9.84 -21.77
N CYS A 104 -36.97 -10.41 -22.19
CA CYS A 104 -37.67 -11.45 -21.43
C CYS A 104 -37.20 -12.85 -21.87
N PHE A 105 -37.09 -13.76 -20.91
CA PHE A 105 -36.75 -15.16 -21.11
C PHE A 105 -37.71 -16.04 -20.30
N GLU A 106 -38.09 -17.18 -20.87
CA GLU A 106 -38.67 -18.25 -20.08
C GLU A 106 -37.58 -18.87 -19.21
N ILE A 107 -37.92 -19.16 -17.97
CA ILE A 107 -36.99 -19.69 -16.99
C ILE A 107 -36.98 -21.22 -17.08
N ASP A 108 -35.81 -21.78 -17.40
CA ASP A 108 -35.52 -23.20 -17.27
C ASP A 108 -34.72 -23.48 -15.97
N ASN A 109 -34.54 -24.76 -15.64
CA ASN A 109 -33.84 -25.18 -14.41
C ASN A 109 -32.39 -24.68 -14.37
N GLU A 110 -31.72 -24.60 -15.53
CA GLU A 110 -30.34 -24.13 -15.62
C GLU A 110 -30.23 -22.63 -15.30
N LEU A 111 -31.15 -21.82 -15.84
CA LEU A 111 -31.22 -20.39 -15.54
C LEU A 111 -31.57 -20.14 -14.07
N LEU A 112 -32.45 -20.94 -13.46
CA LEU A 112 -32.73 -20.87 -12.02
C LEU A 112 -31.47 -21.12 -11.19
N GLU A 113 -30.71 -22.18 -11.50
CA GLU A 113 -29.48 -22.52 -10.78
C GLU A 113 -28.41 -21.43 -10.91
N ILE A 114 -28.32 -20.77 -12.08
CA ILE A 114 -27.39 -19.66 -12.34
C ILE A 114 -27.82 -18.39 -11.59
N LEU A 115 -29.12 -18.11 -11.49
CA LEU A 115 -29.68 -16.97 -10.75
C LEU A 115 -29.68 -17.20 -9.22
N ASP A 116 -29.49 -18.43 -8.77
CA ASP A 116 -29.26 -18.74 -7.36
C ASP A 116 -27.79 -18.49 -7.00
N MET A 117 -27.44 -17.20 -6.88
CA MET A 117 -26.09 -16.76 -6.55
C MET A 117 -25.80 -16.97 -5.06
N PRO A 118 -24.64 -17.56 -4.71
CA PRO A 118 -24.22 -17.63 -3.31
C PRO A 118 -23.89 -16.23 -2.78
N LYS A 119 -24.08 -16.05 -1.48
CA LYS A 119 -23.71 -14.84 -0.75
C LYS A 119 -22.30 -14.94 -0.23
N ILE A 120 -21.50 -13.91 -0.49
CA ILE A 120 -20.10 -13.86 -0.06
C ILE A 120 -19.89 -12.59 0.74
N LEU A 121 -19.36 -12.75 1.95
CA LEU A 121 -18.97 -11.63 2.80
C LEU A 121 -17.45 -11.51 2.82
N LEU A 122 -16.93 -10.38 2.33
CA LEU A 122 -15.50 -10.06 2.36
C LEU A 122 -15.23 -9.06 3.48
N ILE A 123 -14.25 -9.38 4.34
CA ILE A 123 -13.92 -8.59 5.52
C ILE A 123 -12.46 -8.14 5.41
N ASN A 124 -12.26 -6.82 5.38
CA ASN A 124 -10.92 -6.24 5.51
C ASN A 124 -10.64 -5.92 6.98
N LEU A 125 -9.57 -6.49 7.53
CA LEU A 125 -9.16 -6.23 8.91
C LEU A 125 -8.32 -4.94 9.00
N CYS A 126 -8.45 -4.26 10.14
CA CYS A 126 -7.68 -3.06 10.46
C CYS A 126 -7.50 -2.93 11.97
N VAL A 127 -6.32 -2.46 12.38
CA VAL A 127 -6.03 -1.98 13.74
C VAL A 127 -6.03 -0.46 13.66
N ILE A 128 -7.17 0.17 13.96
CA ILE A 128 -7.45 1.58 13.69
C ILE A 128 -6.49 2.49 14.47
N GLU A 129 -6.05 2.06 15.65
CA GLU A 129 -5.10 2.76 16.52
C GLU A 129 -3.79 3.06 15.78
N ASN A 130 -3.36 2.14 14.91
CA ASN A 130 -2.12 2.25 14.13
C ASN A 130 -2.35 2.96 12.79
N PHE A 131 -3.55 2.81 12.21
CA PHE A 131 -3.90 3.30 10.87
C PHE A 131 -5.24 4.06 10.86
N PRO A 132 -5.29 5.28 11.41
CA PRO A 132 -6.54 5.99 11.64
C PRO A 132 -7.16 6.64 10.38
N ILE A 133 -6.40 6.76 9.29
CA ILE A 133 -6.90 7.34 8.04
C ILE A 133 -7.16 6.20 7.05
N PRO A 134 -8.43 5.94 6.70
CA PRO A 134 -8.76 4.83 5.82
C PRO A 134 -8.34 5.12 4.37
N ARG A 135 -8.14 4.06 3.61
CA ARG A 135 -7.99 4.11 2.15
C ARG A 135 -8.88 3.07 1.51
N LEU A 136 -9.26 3.30 0.25
CA LEU A 136 -10.05 2.34 -0.51
C LEU A 136 -9.36 0.97 -0.49
N ASN A 137 -9.99 -0.04 0.09
CA ASN A 137 -9.32 -1.33 0.22
C ASN A 137 -9.32 -2.06 -1.12
N LEU A 138 -8.14 -2.20 -1.73
CA LEU A 138 -8.00 -2.91 -3.00
C LEU A 138 -8.16 -4.41 -2.83
N SER A 139 -7.70 -5.00 -1.72
CA SER A 139 -7.71 -6.46 -1.51
C SER A 139 -9.11 -7.07 -1.59
N THR A 140 -10.08 -6.52 -0.84
CA THR A 140 -11.48 -6.98 -0.93
C THR A 140 -12.23 -6.34 -2.08
N GLY A 141 -11.88 -5.09 -2.44
CA GLY A 141 -12.56 -4.33 -3.47
C GLY A 141 -12.45 -4.96 -4.86
N VAL A 142 -11.27 -5.44 -5.27
CA VAL A 142 -11.07 -6.06 -6.59
C VAL A 142 -11.72 -7.44 -6.70
N ILE A 143 -11.70 -8.23 -5.61
CA ILE A 143 -12.40 -9.52 -5.56
C ILE A 143 -13.90 -9.28 -5.73
N ALA A 144 -14.46 -8.33 -4.98
CA ALA A 144 -15.87 -8.01 -5.05
C ALA A 144 -16.30 -7.55 -6.46
N SER A 145 -15.59 -6.58 -7.03
CA SER A 145 -15.93 -6.06 -8.35
C SER A 145 -15.73 -7.10 -9.45
N TYR A 146 -14.72 -7.97 -9.35
CA TYR A 146 -14.53 -9.09 -10.27
C TYR A 146 -15.70 -10.07 -10.22
N LEU A 147 -16.09 -10.54 -9.02
CA LEU A 147 -17.21 -11.48 -8.86
C LEU A 147 -18.55 -10.88 -9.30
N ARG A 148 -18.75 -9.58 -9.04
CA ARG A 148 -19.90 -8.82 -9.53
C ARG A 148 -19.91 -8.67 -11.04
N LYS A 149 -18.79 -8.25 -11.66
CA LYS A 149 -18.61 -8.19 -13.12
C LYS A 149 -18.98 -9.52 -13.75
N MET A 150 -18.49 -10.62 -13.18
CA MET A 150 -18.79 -11.98 -13.61
C MET A 150 -20.23 -12.41 -13.31
N GLN A 151 -20.94 -11.75 -12.40
CA GLN A 151 -22.32 -12.06 -12.02
C GLN A 151 -22.47 -13.51 -11.52
N ILE A 152 -21.65 -13.90 -10.55
CA ILE A 152 -21.60 -15.26 -10.00
C ILE A 152 -21.84 -15.34 -8.49
N ALA A 153 -21.98 -14.21 -7.81
CA ALA A 153 -22.19 -14.15 -6.36
C ALA A 153 -22.77 -12.78 -5.94
N ASP A 154 -23.57 -12.78 -4.87
CA ASP A 154 -24.01 -11.57 -4.18
C ASP A 154 -22.94 -11.19 -3.15
N ILE A 155 -22.24 -10.08 -3.37
CA ILE A 155 -21.05 -9.70 -2.58
C ILE A 155 -21.34 -8.58 -1.59
N TYR A 156 -20.96 -8.81 -0.34
CA TYR A 156 -20.99 -7.86 0.77
C TYR A 156 -19.57 -7.55 1.22
N ILE A 157 -19.31 -6.27 1.57
CA ILE A 157 -18.00 -5.84 2.09
C ILE A 157 -18.19 -5.22 3.47
N ILE A 158 -17.39 -5.67 4.43
CA ILE A 158 -17.18 -4.98 5.70
C ILE A 158 -15.71 -4.58 5.81
N ASP A 159 -15.45 -3.32 6.09
CA ASP A 159 -14.11 -2.79 6.23
C ASP A 159 -13.90 -2.20 7.63
N MET A 160 -13.00 -2.82 8.41
CA MET A 160 -12.66 -2.32 9.74
C MET A 160 -11.96 -0.95 9.70
N GLN A 161 -11.41 -0.52 8.56
CA GLN A 161 -10.83 0.83 8.43
C GLN A 161 -11.87 1.94 8.69
N VAL A 162 -13.17 1.66 8.51
CA VAL A 162 -14.25 2.63 8.73
C VAL A 162 -14.94 2.47 10.10
N GLY A 163 -14.32 1.75 11.03
CA GLY A 163 -14.79 1.64 12.41
C GLY A 163 -15.58 0.38 12.74
N ALA A 164 -15.72 -0.58 11.81
CA ALA A 164 -16.45 -1.81 12.08
C ALA A 164 -15.75 -2.65 13.17
N THR A 165 -16.52 -3.07 14.17
CA THR A 165 -16.05 -3.90 15.29
C THR A 165 -16.33 -5.39 15.05
N ILE A 166 -15.68 -6.28 15.80
CA ILE A 166 -15.96 -7.72 15.76
C ILE A 166 -17.45 -7.98 16.00
N SER A 167 -18.06 -7.36 17.02
CA SER A 167 -19.47 -7.58 17.35
C SER A 167 -20.41 -7.17 16.22
N GLU A 168 -20.08 -6.10 15.48
CA GLU A 168 -20.86 -5.69 14.32
C GLU A 168 -20.67 -6.65 13.15
N ILE A 169 -19.44 -7.12 12.90
CA ILE A 169 -19.17 -8.14 11.87
C ILE A 169 -20.01 -9.40 12.14
N ILE A 170 -20.03 -9.88 13.38
CA ILE A 170 -20.82 -11.05 13.78
C ILE A 170 -22.32 -10.81 13.60
N ARG A 171 -22.83 -9.62 13.94
CA ARG A 171 -24.24 -9.28 13.71
C ARG A 171 -24.57 -9.27 12.21
N GLU A 172 -23.69 -8.71 11.38
CA GLU A 172 -23.92 -8.67 9.93
C GLU A 172 -23.83 -10.07 9.31
N THR A 173 -22.97 -10.97 9.79
CA THR A 173 -22.94 -12.36 9.29
C THR A 173 -24.25 -13.08 9.57
N GLN A 174 -24.85 -12.87 10.74
CA GLN A 174 -26.17 -13.42 11.10
C GLN A 174 -27.30 -12.87 10.21
N ASN A 175 -27.23 -11.59 9.84
CA ASN A 175 -28.21 -10.96 8.95
C ASN A 175 -28.08 -11.43 7.50
N ILE A 176 -26.86 -11.45 6.98
CA ILE A 176 -26.56 -11.78 5.59
C ILE A 176 -26.74 -13.28 5.35
N LYS A 177 -26.29 -14.10 6.32
CA LYS A 177 -26.13 -15.57 6.23
C LYS A 177 -25.27 -15.94 5.01
N PRO A 178 -23.98 -15.55 4.99
CA PRO A 178 -23.11 -15.80 3.85
C PRO A 178 -22.77 -17.30 3.70
N ASP A 179 -22.65 -17.76 2.46
CA ASP A 179 -22.16 -19.11 2.14
C ASP A 179 -20.62 -19.17 2.25
N ILE A 180 -19.95 -18.05 1.96
CA ILE A 180 -18.49 -17.90 2.07
C ILE A 180 -18.15 -16.61 2.83
N ILE A 181 -17.23 -16.70 3.78
CA ILE A 181 -16.66 -15.55 4.50
C ILE A 181 -15.17 -15.46 4.16
N GLY A 182 -14.76 -14.39 3.49
CA GLY A 182 -13.37 -14.10 3.14
C GLY A 182 -12.73 -13.08 4.08
N LEU A 183 -11.62 -13.42 4.74
CA LEU A 183 -10.85 -12.48 5.58
C LEU A 183 -9.53 -12.07 4.88
N SER A 184 -9.33 -10.77 4.71
CA SER A 184 -8.04 -10.21 4.26
C SER A 184 -7.18 -9.87 5.48
N ILE A 185 -6.09 -10.62 5.70
CA ILE A 185 -5.24 -10.51 6.90
C ILE A 185 -3.84 -10.03 6.52
N SER A 186 -3.52 -8.80 6.88
CA SER A 186 -2.24 -8.14 6.63
C SER A 186 -1.35 -8.07 7.87
N PHE A 187 -0.17 -7.46 7.74
CA PHE A 187 0.81 -7.29 8.82
C PHE A 187 0.19 -6.69 10.09
N GLY A 188 0.52 -7.27 11.25
CA GLY A 188 0.03 -6.83 12.55
C GLY A 188 -1.40 -7.27 12.90
N GLN A 189 -2.07 -8.05 12.04
CA GLN A 189 -3.49 -8.38 12.20
C GLN A 189 -3.76 -9.83 12.61
N LYS A 190 -2.74 -10.66 12.83
CA LYS A 190 -2.90 -12.09 13.17
C LYS A 190 -3.76 -12.29 14.42
N LYS A 191 -3.46 -11.58 15.51
CA LYS A 191 -4.20 -11.72 16.78
C LYS A 191 -5.68 -11.34 16.61
N LEU A 192 -5.96 -10.25 15.90
CA LEU A 192 -7.30 -9.79 15.59
C LEU A 192 -8.06 -10.83 14.75
N ALA A 193 -7.40 -11.37 13.72
CA ALA A 193 -7.98 -12.38 12.85
C ALA A 193 -8.37 -13.65 13.62
N ILE A 194 -7.46 -14.16 14.47
CA ILE A 194 -7.73 -15.35 15.30
C ILE A 194 -8.97 -15.14 16.17
N LYS A 195 -9.06 -14.00 16.86
CA LYS A 195 -10.22 -13.67 17.71
C LYS A 195 -11.53 -13.60 16.92
N LEU A 196 -11.49 -13.02 15.71
CA LEU A 196 -12.66 -12.94 14.85
C LEU A 196 -13.08 -14.33 14.35
N ILE A 197 -12.12 -15.15 13.92
CA ILE A 197 -12.36 -16.51 13.43
C ILE A 197 -13.01 -17.38 14.52
N GLU A 198 -12.55 -17.31 15.77
CA GLU A 198 -13.17 -18.01 16.90
C GLU A 198 -14.65 -17.68 17.02
N LYS A 199 -14.98 -16.38 17.00
CA LYS A 199 -16.37 -15.90 17.07
C LYS A 199 -17.20 -16.30 15.85
N LEU A 200 -16.61 -16.28 14.66
CA LEU A 200 -17.29 -16.72 13.44
C LEU A 200 -17.67 -18.20 13.51
N TYR A 201 -16.80 -19.07 14.03
CA TYR A 201 -17.10 -20.49 14.18
C TYR A 201 -18.12 -20.80 15.29
N GLU A 202 -18.19 -19.98 16.33
CA GLU A 202 -19.25 -20.08 17.35
C GLU A 202 -20.64 -19.86 16.73
N ASP A 203 -20.78 -18.85 15.86
CA ASP A 203 -22.08 -18.36 15.38
C ASP A 203 -22.48 -18.80 13.96
N ASN A 204 -21.52 -19.18 13.10
CA ASN A 204 -21.74 -19.41 11.67
C ASN A 204 -21.18 -20.76 11.20
N LYS A 205 -21.69 -21.86 11.76
CA LYS A 205 -21.17 -23.23 11.49
C LYS A 205 -21.26 -23.70 10.03
N ASN A 206 -22.08 -23.04 9.21
CA ASN A 206 -22.34 -23.48 7.83
C ASN A 206 -21.55 -22.68 6.77
N ALA A 207 -20.95 -21.55 7.13
CA ALA A 207 -20.23 -20.72 6.16
C ALA A 207 -18.80 -21.25 5.95
N PHE A 208 -18.36 -21.31 4.70
CA PHE A 208 -16.97 -21.61 4.38
C PHE A 208 -16.07 -20.40 4.68
N ILE A 209 -15.16 -20.54 5.64
CA ILE A 209 -14.23 -19.47 6.00
C ILE A 209 -12.94 -19.61 5.19
N VAL A 210 -12.62 -18.56 4.44
CA VAL A 210 -11.42 -18.44 3.62
C VAL A 210 -10.62 -17.26 4.14
N ILE A 211 -9.33 -17.46 4.37
CA ILE A 211 -8.43 -16.39 4.78
C ILE A 211 -7.35 -16.17 3.71
N GLY A 212 -6.92 -14.94 3.50
CA GLY A 212 -5.90 -14.63 2.51
C GLY A 212 -5.11 -13.37 2.84
N ASN A 213 -4.37 -12.89 1.84
CA ASN A 213 -3.36 -11.83 1.95
C ASN A 213 -2.05 -12.33 2.60
N ILE A 214 -1.10 -11.43 2.85
CA ILE A 214 0.30 -11.76 3.13
C ILE A 214 0.49 -12.69 4.34
N ILE A 215 -0.18 -12.44 5.47
CA ILE A 215 0.12 -13.18 6.70
C ILE A 215 -0.30 -14.65 6.60
N PRO A 216 -1.54 -15.01 6.22
CA PRO A 216 -1.91 -16.41 6.03
C PRO A 216 -1.14 -17.08 4.89
N SER A 217 -0.77 -16.34 3.84
CA SER A 217 0.01 -16.87 2.72
C SER A 217 1.43 -17.28 3.14
N LEU A 218 2.04 -16.55 4.09
CA LEU A 218 3.36 -16.87 4.62
C LEU A 218 3.32 -17.89 5.77
N TYR A 219 2.25 -17.88 6.58
CA TYR A 219 2.09 -18.72 7.77
C TYR A 219 0.76 -19.47 7.77
N PRO A 220 0.48 -20.34 6.79
CA PRO A 220 -0.78 -21.06 6.74
C PRO A 220 -0.99 -21.97 7.95
N GLU A 221 0.09 -22.59 8.46
CA GLU A 221 0.05 -23.55 9.58
C GLU A 221 -0.47 -22.91 10.87
N ASP A 222 -0.13 -21.65 11.11
CA ASP A 222 -0.56 -20.88 12.29
C ASP A 222 -2.09 -20.74 12.40
N PHE A 223 -2.78 -20.80 11.27
CA PHE A 223 -4.24 -20.74 11.21
C PHE A 223 -4.84 -22.13 11.10
N ILE A 224 -4.28 -22.99 10.23
CA ILE A 224 -4.82 -24.32 9.93
C ILE A 224 -4.71 -25.27 11.13
N GLU A 225 -3.65 -25.21 11.93
CA GLU A 225 -3.56 -26.05 13.13
C GLU A 225 -4.62 -25.67 14.19
N LYS A 226 -4.93 -24.38 14.31
CA LYS A 226 -5.95 -23.91 15.24
C LYS A 226 -7.36 -24.10 14.70
N PHE A 227 -7.53 -23.98 13.38
CA PHE A 227 -8.81 -24.09 12.69
C PHE A 227 -8.65 -24.99 11.44
N PRO A 228 -8.68 -26.32 11.59
CA PRO A 228 -8.45 -27.26 10.48
C PRO A 228 -9.45 -27.16 9.31
N GLN A 229 -10.59 -26.50 9.55
CA GLN A 229 -11.68 -26.32 8.58
C GLN A 229 -11.47 -25.09 7.67
N ILE A 230 -10.46 -24.25 7.95
CA ILE A 230 -10.18 -23.04 7.15
C ILE A 230 -9.47 -23.40 5.85
N ILE A 231 -9.76 -22.64 4.80
CA ILE A 231 -8.98 -22.60 3.56
C ILE A 231 -8.13 -21.34 3.53
N VAL A 232 -6.84 -21.48 3.28
CA VAL A 232 -5.92 -20.36 3.08
C VAL A 232 -5.77 -20.09 1.58
N SER A 233 -6.22 -18.92 1.11
CA SER A 233 -5.95 -18.42 -0.23
C SER A 233 -4.57 -17.76 -0.28
N TYR A 234 -3.62 -18.38 -0.97
CA TYR A 234 -2.26 -17.86 -1.20
C TYR A 234 -2.01 -17.39 -2.65
N GLY A 235 -3.01 -17.58 -3.51
CA GLY A 235 -3.12 -16.99 -4.86
C GLY A 235 -3.90 -15.68 -4.88
N GLU A 236 -4.30 -15.25 -6.08
CA GLU A 236 -5.13 -14.07 -6.29
C GLU A 236 -6.61 -14.43 -6.17
N GLY A 237 -7.33 -13.72 -5.30
CA GLY A 237 -8.71 -14.08 -4.94
C GLY A 237 -9.68 -14.06 -6.11
N GLU A 238 -9.42 -13.27 -7.15
CA GLU A 238 -10.22 -13.23 -8.38
C GLU A 238 -10.21 -14.59 -9.12
N VAL A 239 -9.16 -15.39 -8.97
CA VAL A 239 -9.08 -16.75 -9.53
C VAL A 239 -9.64 -17.78 -8.55
N THR A 240 -9.31 -17.65 -7.26
CA THR A 240 -9.71 -18.61 -6.21
C THR A 240 -11.21 -18.62 -5.94
N PHE A 241 -11.86 -17.44 -5.85
CA PHE A 241 -13.28 -17.35 -5.47
C PHE A 241 -14.25 -17.98 -6.48
N PRO A 242 -14.08 -17.83 -7.81
CA PRO A 242 -14.89 -18.58 -8.78
C PRO A 242 -14.84 -20.10 -8.58
N HIS A 243 -13.69 -20.65 -8.17
CA HIS A 243 -13.55 -22.08 -7.87
C HIS A 243 -14.23 -22.43 -6.54
N LEU A 244 -14.07 -21.60 -5.50
CA LEU A 244 -14.78 -21.76 -4.23
C LEU A 244 -16.31 -21.81 -4.44
N ILE A 245 -16.85 -20.91 -5.28
CA ILE A 245 -18.29 -20.90 -5.64
C ILE A 245 -18.72 -22.23 -6.28
N LYS A 246 -17.92 -22.77 -7.21
CA LYS A 246 -18.19 -24.08 -7.83
C LYS A 246 -18.09 -25.21 -6.81
N TYR A 247 -17.14 -25.13 -5.89
CA TYR A 247 -16.91 -26.14 -4.85
C TYR A 247 -18.09 -26.23 -3.89
N ILE A 248 -18.59 -25.10 -3.36
CA ILE A 248 -19.76 -25.11 -2.45
C ILE A 248 -21.05 -25.57 -3.16
N LYS A 249 -21.12 -25.45 -4.49
CA LYS A 249 -22.18 -26.00 -5.35
C LYS A 249 -21.94 -27.46 -5.76
N ASN A 250 -20.93 -28.13 -5.20
CA ASN A 250 -20.54 -29.51 -5.50
C ASN A 250 -20.24 -29.77 -6.99
N LYS A 251 -19.72 -28.77 -7.71
CA LYS A 251 -19.38 -28.88 -9.13
C LYS A 251 -17.91 -29.25 -9.39
N ILE A 252 -17.05 -29.07 -8.38
CA ILE A 252 -15.62 -29.42 -8.43
C ILE A 252 -15.18 -29.95 -7.05
N ASN A 253 -14.02 -30.60 -6.99
CA ASN A 253 -13.39 -31.03 -5.76
C ASN A 253 -12.47 -29.95 -5.17
N ILE A 254 -12.16 -30.04 -3.86
CA ILE A 254 -11.26 -29.10 -3.18
C ILE A 254 -9.86 -29.05 -3.82
N LYS A 255 -9.39 -30.15 -4.42
CA LYS A 255 -8.11 -30.26 -5.15
C LYS A 255 -8.07 -29.44 -6.45
N GLU A 256 -9.22 -29.02 -6.96
CA GLU A 256 -9.36 -28.23 -8.19
C GLU A 256 -9.48 -26.73 -7.91
N ILE A 257 -9.50 -26.31 -6.63
CA ILE A 257 -9.54 -24.90 -6.25
C ILE A 257 -8.14 -24.31 -6.42
N ASP A 258 -8.03 -23.25 -7.22
CA ASP A 258 -6.75 -22.62 -7.54
C ASP A 258 -6.23 -21.81 -6.35
N GLY A 259 -4.93 -21.96 -6.05
CA GLY A 259 -4.20 -21.10 -5.14
C GLY A 259 -4.61 -21.21 -3.67
N ILE A 260 -4.98 -22.41 -3.22
CA ILE A 260 -5.32 -22.67 -1.81
C ILE A 260 -4.36 -23.62 -1.09
N ILE A 261 -4.29 -23.46 0.22
CA ILE A 261 -3.66 -24.38 1.18
C ILE A 261 -4.75 -24.81 2.17
N TYR A 262 -4.85 -26.11 2.44
CA TYR A 262 -5.83 -26.67 3.37
C TYR A 262 -5.29 -27.95 4.00
N LYS A 263 -5.94 -28.39 5.09
CA LYS A 263 -5.66 -29.67 5.75
C LYS A 263 -6.86 -30.60 5.59
N GLU A 264 -6.62 -31.80 5.09
CA GLU A 264 -7.67 -32.83 5.04
C GLU A 264 -8.00 -33.25 6.49
N VAL A 265 -9.21 -32.97 6.95
CA VAL A 265 -9.61 -33.18 8.36
C VAL A 265 -9.45 -34.65 8.81
N ASN A 266 -9.75 -35.59 7.92
CA ASN A 266 -9.70 -37.03 8.26
C ASN A 266 -8.29 -37.59 8.35
N THR A 267 -7.36 -37.09 7.53
CA THR A 267 -5.99 -37.63 7.40
C THR A 267 -4.96 -36.76 8.11
N GLY A 268 -5.29 -35.50 8.39
CA GLY A 268 -4.37 -34.49 8.89
C GLY A 268 -3.34 -34.02 7.86
N ILE A 269 -3.44 -34.46 6.59
CA ILE A 269 -2.46 -34.16 5.55
C ILE A 269 -2.66 -32.74 5.02
N TYR A 270 -1.55 -32.02 4.88
CA TYR A 270 -1.51 -30.70 4.26
C TYR A 270 -1.47 -30.80 2.73
N HIS A 271 -2.30 -30.00 2.09
CA HIS A 271 -2.34 -29.87 0.63
C HIS A 271 -2.14 -28.41 0.24
N LYS A 272 -1.39 -28.21 -0.85
CA LYS A 272 -1.18 -26.93 -1.50
C LYS A 272 -1.45 -27.11 -2.98
N ASN A 273 -2.56 -26.56 -3.45
CA ASN A 273 -2.93 -26.62 -4.86
C ASN A 273 -2.16 -25.56 -5.64
N ASP A 274 -1.87 -25.81 -6.91
CA ASP A 274 -1.21 -24.83 -7.78
C ASP A 274 -1.98 -23.52 -7.88
N LYS A 275 -1.26 -22.42 -8.17
CA LYS A 275 -1.85 -21.09 -8.34
C LYS A 275 -1.64 -20.53 -9.73
N THR A 276 -2.66 -19.84 -10.22
CA THR A 276 -2.66 -19.13 -11.50
C THR A 276 -2.74 -17.63 -11.25
N ALA A 277 -2.03 -16.86 -12.09
CA ALA A 277 -2.08 -15.41 -12.08
C ALA A 277 -3.22 -14.91 -12.98
N ILE A 278 -4.02 -13.96 -12.53
CA ILE A 278 -5.08 -13.36 -13.35
C ILE A 278 -4.48 -12.47 -14.46
N ASP A 279 -5.12 -12.44 -15.62
CA ASP A 279 -4.87 -11.39 -16.62
C ASP A 279 -5.47 -10.07 -16.11
N LEU A 280 -4.63 -9.03 -15.95
CA LEU A 280 -5.09 -7.74 -15.45
C LEU A 280 -6.08 -7.05 -16.40
N LYS A 281 -6.19 -7.46 -17.67
CA LYS A 281 -7.26 -7.00 -18.56
C LYS A 281 -8.66 -7.38 -18.06
N GLU A 282 -8.74 -8.42 -17.24
CA GLU A 282 -10.02 -8.88 -16.68
C GLU A 282 -10.40 -8.20 -15.37
N VAL A 283 -9.47 -7.53 -14.70
CA VAL A 283 -9.67 -6.91 -13.39
C VAL A 283 -10.39 -5.56 -13.55
N PRO A 284 -11.64 -5.43 -13.06
CA PRO A 284 -12.39 -4.18 -13.15
C PRO A 284 -11.92 -3.17 -12.09
N LEU A 285 -12.54 -1.97 -12.11
CA LEU A 285 -12.41 -0.99 -11.02
C LEU A 285 -12.71 -1.67 -9.67
N PRO A 286 -11.94 -1.41 -8.60
CA PRO A 286 -12.27 -1.92 -7.26
C PRO A 286 -13.67 -1.47 -6.84
N ALA A 287 -14.40 -2.36 -6.17
CA ALA A 287 -15.73 -2.06 -5.64
C ALA A 287 -15.67 -0.84 -4.67
N LEU A 288 -16.62 0.08 -4.82
CA LEU A 288 -16.61 1.38 -4.16
C LEU A 288 -17.59 1.49 -2.98
N ASP A 289 -18.08 0.37 -2.47
CA ASP A 289 -19.09 0.26 -1.41
C ASP A 289 -18.75 1.07 -0.16
N THR A 290 -17.47 1.10 0.20
CA THR A 290 -16.95 1.76 1.41
C THR A 290 -16.59 3.22 1.16
N LEU A 291 -16.63 3.70 -0.09
CA LEU A 291 -16.10 5.00 -0.48
C LEU A 291 -16.81 6.16 0.22
N LYS A 292 -18.13 6.05 0.45
CA LYS A 292 -18.90 7.05 1.22
C LYS A 292 -18.42 7.16 2.67
N ASP A 293 -18.09 6.03 3.29
CA ASP A 293 -17.63 5.98 4.68
C ASP A 293 -16.17 6.45 4.78
N ILE A 294 -15.34 6.09 3.80
CA ILE A 294 -13.97 6.63 3.62
C ILE A 294 -14.00 8.16 3.47
N SER A 295 -14.94 8.71 2.70
CA SER A 295 -15.08 10.17 2.52
C SER A 295 -15.32 10.90 3.84
N LYS A 296 -16.25 10.39 4.68
CA LYS A 296 -16.55 10.96 6.00
C LYS A 296 -15.31 11.03 6.91
N LEU A 297 -14.41 10.05 6.76
CA LEU A 297 -13.17 9.95 7.52
C LEU A 297 -11.97 10.62 6.82
N LYS A 298 -12.22 11.40 5.76
CA LYS A 298 -11.19 12.10 4.96
C LYS A 298 -10.10 11.14 4.45
N GLY A 299 -10.51 9.93 4.10
CA GLY A 299 -9.62 8.88 3.61
C GLY A 299 -9.12 9.11 2.18
N ALA A 300 -8.30 8.18 1.71
CA ALA A 300 -7.60 8.27 0.43
C ALA A 300 -8.17 7.32 -0.64
N LEU A 301 -8.12 7.77 -1.90
CA LEU A 301 -8.36 6.93 -3.07
C LEU A 301 -7.09 6.14 -3.37
N THR A 302 -7.24 4.87 -3.72
CA THR A 302 -6.13 4.03 -4.17
C THR A 302 -6.52 3.28 -5.42
N LEU A 303 -5.53 2.96 -6.23
CA LEU A 303 -5.69 2.16 -7.43
C LEU A 303 -4.43 1.32 -7.62
N GLU A 304 -4.53 0.16 -8.25
CA GLU A 304 -3.39 -0.64 -8.65
C GLU A 304 -3.46 -0.82 -10.16
N THR A 305 -2.45 -0.31 -10.89
CA THR A 305 -2.44 -0.37 -12.37
C THR A 305 -1.60 -1.53 -12.90
N SER A 306 -0.87 -2.20 -12.01
CA SER A 306 0.02 -3.32 -12.30
C SER A 306 0.26 -4.17 -11.04
N ARG A 307 0.59 -5.45 -11.22
CA ARG A 307 0.88 -6.41 -10.15
C ARG A 307 2.20 -7.12 -10.41
N GLY A 308 2.92 -7.41 -9.33
CA GLY A 308 4.24 -8.00 -9.38
C GLY A 308 5.32 -6.96 -9.65
N CYS A 309 6.57 -7.40 -9.82
CA CYS A 309 7.73 -6.56 -10.06
C CYS A 309 8.72 -7.35 -10.92
N ASP A 310 9.08 -6.84 -12.10
CA ASP A 310 10.00 -7.47 -13.04
C ASP A 310 11.41 -7.61 -12.47
N TYR A 311 11.84 -6.68 -11.61
CA TYR A 311 13.14 -6.74 -10.97
C TYR A 311 13.28 -7.93 -10.02
N SER A 312 12.35 -8.09 -9.06
CA SER A 312 12.20 -9.21 -8.13
C SER A 312 13.47 -9.71 -7.38
N LYS A 313 14.58 -8.96 -7.37
CA LYS A 313 15.88 -9.36 -6.81
C LYS A 313 16.25 -8.67 -5.49
N CYS A 314 15.46 -7.69 -5.03
CA CYS A 314 15.68 -7.04 -3.74
C CYS A 314 15.63 -8.11 -2.63
N THR A 315 16.75 -8.32 -1.93
CA THR A 315 16.94 -9.49 -1.06
C THR A 315 16.05 -9.47 0.18
N PHE A 316 15.56 -8.30 0.60
CA PHE A 316 14.64 -8.14 1.72
C PHE A 316 13.16 -8.27 1.35
N CYS A 317 12.82 -8.31 0.06
CA CYS A 317 11.44 -8.34 -0.43
C CYS A 317 10.98 -9.80 -0.70
N PRO A 318 10.00 -10.34 0.06
CA PRO A 318 9.49 -11.68 -0.21
C PRO A 318 8.64 -11.71 -1.48
N ARG A 319 8.99 -12.57 -2.45
CA ARG A 319 8.27 -12.65 -3.76
C ARG A 319 7.17 -13.71 -3.83
N GLN A 320 7.12 -14.63 -2.88
CA GLN A 320 6.20 -15.79 -2.93
C GLN A 320 4.72 -15.39 -3.06
N HIS A 321 4.30 -14.31 -2.40
CA HIS A 321 2.92 -13.85 -2.36
C HIS A 321 2.53 -12.91 -3.54
N LYS A 322 3.47 -12.17 -4.13
CA LYS A 322 3.20 -11.18 -5.19
C LYS A 322 3.63 -11.57 -6.59
N LEU A 323 4.19 -12.78 -6.74
CA LEU A 323 4.72 -13.33 -7.98
C LEU A 323 5.96 -12.55 -8.48
N SER A 324 6.83 -13.22 -9.24
CA SER A 324 8.02 -12.57 -9.79
C SER A 324 7.79 -11.90 -11.14
N ASN A 325 6.64 -12.14 -11.78
CA ASN A 325 6.31 -11.60 -13.09
C ASN A 325 5.47 -10.33 -12.93
N TRP A 326 5.87 -9.26 -13.61
CA TRP A 326 5.09 -8.04 -13.72
C TRP A 326 3.97 -8.19 -14.74
N ARG A 327 2.77 -7.75 -14.38
CA ARG A 327 1.58 -7.71 -15.22
C ARG A 327 0.95 -6.34 -15.08
N TYR A 328 0.29 -5.84 -16.12
CA TYR A 328 -0.18 -4.46 -16.18
C TYR A 328 -1.56 -4.34 -16.84
N MET A 329 -2.30 -3.33 -16.43
CA MET A 329 -3.50 -2.86 -17.15
C MET A 329 -3.08 -2.06 -18.39
N THR A 330 -3.90 -2.09 -19.44
CA THR A 330 -3.64 -1.24 -20.61
C THR A 330 -3.77 0.24 -20.26
N SER A 331 -3.23 1.13 -21.11
CA SER A 331 -3.40 2.58 -20.96
C SER A 331 -4.87 2.98 -20.89
N GLU A 332 -5.71 2.39 -21.74
CA GLU A 332 -7.14 2.68 -21.84
C GLU A 332 -7.89 2.23 -20.59
N GLN A 333 -7.61 1.02 -20.12
CA GLN A 333 -8.22 0.49 -18.88
C GLN A 333 -7.81 1.31 -17.66
N THR A 334 -6.53 1.70 -17.58
CA THR A 334 -6.02 2.52 -16.47
C THR A 334 -6.70 3.88 -16.45
N LEU A 335 -6.82 4.53 -17.61
CA LEU A 335 -7.51 5.80 -17.78
C LEU A 335 -9.00 5.73 -17.42
N ASP A 336 -9.70 4.69 -17.87
CA ASP A 336 -11.12 4.47 -17.53
C ASP A 336 -11.32 4.34 -16.02
N GLN A 337 -10.46 3.57 -15.33
CA GLN A 337 -10.54 3.41 -13.89
C GLN A 337 -10.22 4.71 -13.14
N ILE A 338 -9.18 5.46 -13.55
CA ILE A 338 -8.88 6.79 -12.99
C ILE A 338 -10.06 7.74 -13.16
N TYR A 339 -10.68 7.75 -14.34
CA TYR A 339 -11.83 8.60 -14.64
C TYR A 339 -13.03 8.27 -13.75
N LYS A 340 -13.42 6.99 -13.67
CA LYS A 340 -14.52 6.53 -12.81
C LYS A 340 -14.26 6.82 -11.34
N LEU A 341 -13.04 6.59 -10.85
CA LEU A 341 -12.67 6.87 -9.47
C LEU A 341 -12.72 8.37 -9.16
N THR A 342 -12.33 9.21 -10.12
CA THR A 342 -12.41 10.68 -10.01
C THR A 342 -13.87 11.15 -9.96
N ILE A 343 -14.76 10.58 -10.79
CA ILE A 343 -16.21 10.88 -10.75
C ILE A 343 -16.78 10.54 -9.37
N ALA A 344 -16.53 9.32 -8.89
CA ALA A 344 -17.06 8.86 -7.62
C ALA A 344 -16.51 9.68 -6.44
N GLY A 345 -15.20 9.99 -6.46
CA GLY A 345 -14.56 10.84 -5.47
C GLY A 345 -15.17 12.25 -5.42
N ASN A 346 -15.32 12.88 -6.59
CA ASN A 346 -15.92 14.21 -6.70
C ASN A 346 -17.38 14.23 -6.21
N ALA A 347 -18.17 13.22 -6.56
CA ALA A 347 -19.56 13.09 -6.10
C ALA A 347 -19.69 12.98 -4.58
N LEU A 348 -18.64 12.50 -3.91
CA LEU A 348 -18.58 12.33 -2.45
C LEU A 348 -17.72 13.39 -1.75
N GLY A 349 -17.23 14.41 -2.47
CA GLY A 349 -16.39 15.47 -1.91
C GLY A 349 -14.98 15.03 -1.50
N ILE A 350 -14.50 13.89 -1.99
CA ILE A 350 -13.13 13.42 -1.78
C ILE A 350 -12.20 14.21 -2.71
N LYS A 351 -11.08 14.69 -2.19
CA LYS A 351 -10.05 15.35 -3.02
C LYS A 351 -9.58 14.38 -4.11
N PRO A 352 -9.41 14.82 -5.37
CA PRO A 352 -8.98 13.97 -6.47
C PRO A 352 -7.48 13.66 -6.34
N HIS A 353 -7.11 12.86 -5.34
CA HIS A 353 -5.75 12.40 -5.07
C HIS A 353 -5.75 10.87 -4.97
N ILE A 354 -5.11 10.21 -5.93
CA ILE A 354 -5.03 8.75 -6.02
C ILE A 354 -3.63 8.29 -5.60
N TYR A 355 -3.54 7.32 -4.69
CA TYR A 355 -2.29 6.60 -4.42
C TYR A 355 -2.25 5.33 -5.27
N LEU A 356 -1.29 5.26 -6.19
CA LEU A 356 -1.04 4.06 -6.99
C LEU A 356 -0.27 3.05 -6.14
N ALA A 357 -0.92 1.92 -5.85
CA ALA A 357 -0.46 0.88 -4.94
C ALA A 357 0.44 -0.18 -5.61
N ASP A 358 0.74 0.02 -6.90
CA ASP A 358 1.64 -0.77 -7.71
C ASP A 358 2.97 -1.02 -6.97
N GLU A 359 3.46 -2.26 -6.99
CA GLU A 359 4.83 -2.54 -6.54
C GLU A 359 5.87 -1.87 -7.45
N GLU A 360 5.55 -1.84 -8.74
CA GLU A 360 6.37 -1.28 -9.79
C GLU A 360 5.44 -0.69 -10.86
N PHE A 361 5.24 0.63 -10.82
CA PHE A 361 4.27 1.33 -11.67
C PHE A 361 4.68 1.37 -13.15
N ILE A 362 5.99 1.51 -13.41
CA ILE A 362 6.53 1.65 -14.75
C ILE A 362 6.64 0.26 -15.37
N GLY A 363 7.30 -0.67 -14.66
CA GLY A 363 7.58 -2.01 -15.16
C GLY A 363 8.72 -2.04 -16.16
N GLU A 364 8.83 -3.18 -16.86
CA GLU A 364 9.74 -3.35 -17.98
C GLU A 364 9.03 -4.16 -19.08
N LEU A 365 9.04 -3.63 -20.32
CA LEU A 365 8.51 -4.31 -21.49
C LEU A 365 9.55 -4.38 -22.61
N PRO A 366 9.42 -5.34 -23.55
CA PRO A 366 10.26 -5.35 -24.74
C PRO A 366 10.20 -4.01 -25.48
N ASN A 367 11.33 -3.58 -26.02
CA ASN A 367 11.46 -2.36 -26.84
C ASN A 367 10.96 -1.08 -26.14
N SER A 368 11.14 -0.98 -24.81
CA SER A 368 10.80 0.21 -24.01
C SER A 368 9.30 0.58 -24.06
N MET A 369 8.42 -0.38 -24.36
CA MET A 369 6.97 -0.13 -24.48
C MET A 369 6.32 0.33 -23.17
N GLU A 370 6.95 0.07 -22.03
CA GLU A 370 6.49 0.53 -20.72
C GLU A 370 6.49 2.06 -20.60
N THR A 371 7.51 2.73 -21.16
CA THR A 371 7.58 4.20 -21.22
C THR A 371 6.39 4.75 -22.00
N ASN A 372 6.09 4.14 -23.15
CA ASN A 372 4.95 4.53 -23.98
C ASN A 372 3.60 4.27 -23.28
N ARG A 373 3.48 3.20 -22.48
CA ARG A 373 2.29 2.94 -21.66
C ARG A 373 2.02 4.11 -20.70
N VAL A 374 3.04 4.52 -19.95
CA VAL A 374 2.94 5.59 -18.96
C VAL A 374 2.66 6.94 -19.64
N ILE A 375 3.34 7.24 -20.75
CA ILE A 375 3.09 8.47 -21.52
C ILE A 375 1.64 8.53 -22.00
N LYS A 376 1.09 7.45 -22.57
CA LYS A 376 -0.31 7.42 -23.01
C LYS A 376 -1.31 7.65 -21.87
N ILE A 377 -1.02 7.13 -20.68
CA ILE A 377 -1.82 7.41 -19.48
C ILE A 377 -1.74 8.90 -19.13
N CYS A 378 -0.54 9.49 -19.13
CA CYS A 378 -0.36 10.90 -18.84
C CYS A 378 -1.07 11.80 -19.87
N GLU A 379 -0.93 11.49 -21.16
CA GLU A 379 -1.61 12.18 -22.26
C GLU A 379 -3.13 12.08 -22.12
N GLY A 380 -3.66 10.90 -21.78
CA GLY A 380 -5.09 10.74 -21.55
C GLY A 380 -5.60 11.59 -20.38
N ILE A 381 -4.84 11.70 -19.29
CA ILE A 381 -5.18 12.59 -18.16
C ILE A 381 -5.21 14.05 -18.60
N ILE A 382 -4.16 14.50 -19.30
CA ILE A 382 -3.98 15.89 -19.74
C ILE A 382 -5.04 16.28 -20.79
N ASN A 383 -5.18 15.48 -21.86
CA ASN A 383 -6.05 15.78 -22.99
C ASN A 383 -7.54 15.76 -22.62
N ASN A 384 -7.93 14.94 -21.63
CA ASN A 384 -9.30 14.93 -21.11
C ASN A 384 -9.52 15.94 -19.97
N GLY A 385 -8.51 16.74 -19.63
CA GLY A 385 -8.61 17.76 -18.57
C GLY A 385 -8.92 17.16 -17.19
N ILE A 386 -8.50 15.92 -16.91
CA ILE A 386 -8.78 15.25 -15.64
C ILE A 386 -7.93 15.91 -14.55
N LYS A 387 -8.57 16.72 -13.72
CA LYS A 387 -7.91 17.42 -12.61
C LYS A 387 -7.69 16.46 -11.44
N LEU A 388 -6.53 15.81 -11.42
CA LEU A 388 -6.14 14.91 -10.33
C LEU A 388 -4.69 15.11 -9.90
N LYS A 389 -4.40 14.63 -8.69
CA LYS A 389 -3.05 14.38 -8.21
C LYS A 389 -2.86 12.88 -8.01
N PHE A 390 -1.67 12.38 -8.24
CA PHE A 390 -1.38 10.99 -7.90
C PHE A 390 -0.01 10.82 -7.27
N ASP A 391 0.09 9.80 -6.43
CA ASP A 391 1.34 9.35 -5.83
C ASP A 391 1.68 7.96 -6.36
N THR A 392 2.97 7.67 -6.46
CA THR A 392 3.45 6.32 -6.83
C THR A 392 4.85 6.06 -6.27
N SER A 393 5.40 4.89 -6.55
CA SER A 393 6.77 4.50 -6.25
C SER A 393 7.52 4.03 -7.49
N ALA A 394 8.83 4.19 -7.48
CA ALA A 394 9.72 3.67 -8.51
C ALA A 394 11.08 3.28 -7.93
N ARG A 395 11.82 2.46 -8.68
CA ARG A 395 13.24 2.22 -8.42
C ARG A 395 14.09 3.36 -9.02
N ALA A 396 15.31 3.54 -8.51
CA ALA A 396 16.23 4.56 -9.03
C ALA A 396 16.65 4.27 -10.48
N ASP A 397 16.83 3.01 -10.84
CA ASP A 397 17.13 2.56 -12.21
C ASP A 397 15.95 2.69 -13.17
N SER A 398 14.70 2.87 -12.69
CA SER A 398 13.56 3.26 -13.54
C SER A 398 13.57 4.74 -13.92
N VAL A 399 14.54 5.51 -13.40
CA VAL A 399 14.77 6.93 -13.71
C VAL A 399 16.02 7.10 -14.56
N TYR A 400 17.12 6.49 -14.13
CA TYR A 400 18.41 6.57 -14.80
C TYR A 400 19.15 5.24 -14.69
N ASP A 401 19.60 4.71 -15.81
CA ASP A 401 20.41 3.49 -15.88
C ASP A 401 21.60 3.70 -16.82
N HIS A 402 22.80 3.74 -16.24
CA HIS A 402 24.07 3.87 -16.97
C HIS A 402 24.37 2.67 -17.87
N LYS A 403 23.67 1.54 -17.69
CA LYS A 403 23.79 0.34 -18.54
C LYS A 403 22.92 0.41 -19.78
N ARG A 404 22.00 1.38 -19.87
CA ARG A 404 21.10 1.60 -21.01
C ARG A 404 21.66 2.70 -21.92
N THR A 405 21.09 2.81 -23.13
CA THR A 405 21.48 3.85 -24.09
C THR A 405 21.12 5.25 -23.58
N VAL A 406 21.75 6.27 -24.16
CA VAL A 406 21.40 7.68 -23.89
C VAL A 406 19.94 7.93 -24.23
N ASP A 407 19.49 7.49 -25.42
CA ASP A 407 18.09 7.62 -25.86
C ASP A 407 17.09 7.04 -24.86
N TRP A 408 17.39 5.87 -24.27
CA TRP A 408 16.53 5.27 -23.26
C TRP A 408 16.39 6.15 -22.02
N ASN A 409 17.51 6.74 -21.56
CA ASN A 409 17.50 7.63 -20.40
C ASN A 409 16.77 8.95 -20.72
N VAL A 410 16.94 9.49 -21.93
CA VAL A 410 16.20 10.66 -22.43
C VAL A 410 14.69 10.38 -22.46
N ASP A 411 14.28 9.21 -22.93
CA ASP A 411 12.88 8.77 -22.94
C ASP A 411 12.31 8.65 -21.52
N LYS A 412 13.09 8.17 -20.55
CA LYS A 412 12.67 8.16 -19.13
C LYS A 412 12.50 9.57 -18.57
N ILE A 413 13.39 10.52 -18.88
CA ILE A 413 13.22 11.92 -18.48
C ILE A 413 11.92 12.48 -19.05
N LYS A 414 11.65 12.26 -20.34
CA LYS A 414 10.40 12.68 -20.98
C LYS A 414 9.17 12.07 -20.30
N MET A 415 9.20 10.77 -20.00
CA MET A 415 8.12 10.09 -19.30
C MET A 415 7.86 10.68 -17.90
N TRP A 416 8.92 10.93 -17.12
CA TRP A 416 8.79 11.53 -15.78
C TRP A 416 8.28 12.96 -15.85
N HIS A 417 8.69 13.74 -16.85
CA HIS A 417 8.11 15.07 -17.09
C HIS A 417 6.61 14.98 -17.42
N MET A 418 6.20 14.03 -18.27
CA MET A 418 4.78 13.78 -18.55
C MET A 418 4.00 13.39 -17.30
N CYS A 419 4.58 12.55 -16.42
CA CYS A 419 3.97 12.23 -15.13
C CYS A 419 3.76 13.49 -14.28
N LYS A 420 4.75 14.39 -14.23
CA LYS A 420 4.64 15.66 -13.51
C LYS A 420 3.50 16.52 -14.06
N LEU A 421 3.40 16.65 -15.39
CA LEU A 421 2.34 17.41 -16.05
C LEU A 421 0.95 16.80 -15.81
N ALA A 422 0.86 15.47 -15.78
CA ALA A 422 -0.38 14.73 -15.49
C ALA A 422 -0.79 14.75 -14.01
N GLY A 423 0.00 15.36 -13.12
CA GLY A 423 -0.37 15.55 -11.71
C GLY A 423 0.35 14.64 -10.72
N LEU A 424 1.50 14.04 -11.08
CA LEU A 424 2.35 13.35 -10.10
C LEU A 424 2.72 14.33 -8.98
N ASP A 425 2.22 14.06 -7.77
CA ASP A 425 2.40 14.90 -6.60
C ASP A 425 3.58 14.42 -5.76
N ARG A 426 3.60 13.14 -5.35
CA ARG A 426 4.70 12.55 -4.57
C ARG A 426 5.20 11.24 -5.16
N LEU A 427 6.51 11.13 -5.29
CA LEU A 427 7.18 9.91 -5.73
C LEU A 427 8.04 9.32 -4.60
N PHE A 428 7.80 8.05 -4.26
CA PHE A 428 8.73 7.30 -3.42
C PHE A 428 9.78 6.60 -4.29
N VAL A 429 11.06 6.84 -4.00
CA VAL A 429 12.19 6.19 -4.69
C VAL A 429 12.88 5.20 -3.75
N GLY A 430 12.92 3.94 -4.16
CA GLY A 430 13.59 2.88 -3.39
C GLY A 430 15.11 2.93 -3.55
N VAL A 431 15.77 3.93 -2.96
CA VAL A 431 17.25 4.09 -2.91
C VAL A 431 17.87 3.04 -1.98
N GLU A 432 17.31 2.93 -0.77
CA GLU A 432 17.64 2.01 0.32
C GLU A 432 19.02 2.14 0.94
N SER A 433 20.06 2.50 0.17
CA SER A 433 21.43 2.63 0.68
C SER A 433 22.26 3.60 -0.17
N GLY A 434 23.20 4.25 0.50
CA GLY A 434 24.27 5.06 -0.07
C GLY A 434 25.64 4.38 -0.04
N CYS A 435 25.70 3.09 0.30
CA CYS A 435 26.92 2.31 0.45
C CYS A 435 26.95 1.15 -0.57
N SER A 436 28.09 0.96 -1.24
CA SER A 436 28.20 -0.04 -2.32
C SER A 436 28.04 -1.48 -1.81
N SER A 437 28.67 -1.81 -0.68
CA SER A 437 28.61 -3.15 -0.09
C SER A 437 27.17 -3.50 0.32
N GLN A 438 26.44 -2.53 0.88
CA GLN A 438 25.07 -2.68 1.33
C GLN A 438 24.08 -2.75 0.16
N LEU A 439 24.25 -1.96 -0.91
CA LEU A 439 23.46 -2.08 -2.14
C LEU A 439 23.56 -3.48 -2.76
N VAL A 440 24.76 -4.10 -2.69
CA VAL A 440 24.97 -5.50 -3.09
C VAL A 440 24.22 -6.45 -2.15
N ARG A 441 24.34 -6.28 -0.83
CA ARG A 441 23.60 -7.11 0.15
C ARG A 441 22.08 -7.02 -0.03
N TYR A 442 21.57 -5.83 -0.33
CA TYR A 442 20.16 -5.57 -0.59
C TYR A 442 19.69 -6.04 -1.97
N GLY A 443 20.63 -6.45 -2.84
CA GLY A 443 20.33 -6.86 -4.21
C GLY A 443 19.60 -5.76 -4.96
N LYS A 444 20.02 -4.50 -4.81
CA LYS A 444 19.37 -3.36 -5.48
C LYS A 444 19.80 -3.21 -6.93
N GLY A 445 20.98 -3.70 -7.29
CA GLY A 445 21.51 -3.63 -8.66
C GLY A 445 21.84 -2.22 -9.15
N THR A 446 21.77 -1.22 -8.27
CA THR A 446 22.11 0.17 -8.51
C THR A 446 23.46 0.54 -7.91
N THR A 447 24.02 1.68 -8.33
CA THR A 447 25.22 2.29 -7.73
C THR A 447 24.87 3.58 -6.97
N ILE A 448 25.82 4.08 -6.18
CA ILE A 448 25.69 5.34 -5.43
C ILE A 448 25.44 6.52 -6.40
N GLU A 449 26.24 6.62 -7.46
CA GLU A 449 26.14 7.67 -8.48
C GLU A 449 24.81 7.59 -9.23
N GLN A 450 24.36 6.37 -9.56
CA GLN A 450 23.07 6.16 -10.20
C GLN A 450 21.92 6.65 -9.33
N ASN A 451 21.95 6.35 -8.03
CA ASN A 451 20.98 6.85 -7.06
C ASN A 451 20.99 8.39 -7.05
N VAL A 452 22.14 9.03 -6.98
CA VAL A 452 22.23 10.51 -6.97
C VAL A 452 21.70 11.13 -8.26
N ILE A 453 22.08 10.60 -9.42
CA ILE A 453 21.62 11.12 -10.73
C ILE A 453 20.10 10.99 -10.87
N ALA A 454 19.52 9.87 -10.41
CA ALA A 454 18.07 9.69 -10.39
C ALA A 454 17.36 10.78 -9.55
N LEU A 455 17.89 11.11 -8.36
CA LEU A 455 17.34 12.18 -7.53
C LEU A 455 17.49 13.57 -8.18
N ARG A 456 18.62 13.84 -8.84
CA ARG A 456 18.84 15.09 -9.59
C ARG A 456 17.81 15.25 -10.71
N ILE A 457 17.61 14.22 -11.52
CA ILE A 457 16.64 14.23 -12.62
C ILE A 457 15.24 14.53 -12.08
N LEU A 458 14.77 13.76 -11.10
CA LEU A 458 13.41 13.92 -10.56
C LEU A 458 13.20 15.32 -9.96
N THR A 459 14.17 15.83 -9.21
CA THR A 459 14.05 17.15 -8.56
C THR A 459 14.18 18.30 -9.56
N ALA A 460 15.02 18.19 -10.58
CA ALA A 460 15.10 19.12 -11.70
C ALA A 460 13.78 19.20 -12.48
N LEU A 461 13.04 18.09 -12.59
CA LEU A 461 11.68 18.07 -13.16
C LEU A 461 10.60 18.64 -12.22
N GLY A 462 10.98 19.07 -11.01
CA GLY A 462 10.05 19.58 -9.99
C GLY A 462 9.16 18.51 -9.36
N ILE A 463 9.56 17.23 -9.41
CA ILE A 463 8.87 16.13 -8.74
C ILE A 463 9.23 16.14 -7.26
N ASN A 464 8.22 16.08 -6.38
CA ASN A 464 8.45 16.00 -4.94
C ASN A 464 8.73 14.55 -4.55
N ILE A 465 9.95 14.30 -4.09
CA ILE A 465 10.44 12.96 -3.81
C ILE A 465 10.49 12.64 -2.31
N ARG A 466 10.35 11.35 -2.02
CA ARG A 466 10.78 10.73 -0.76
C ARG A 466 11.60 9.51 -1.08
N ILE A 467 12.54 9.15 -0.22
CA ILE A 467 13.36 7.95 -0.42
C ILE A 467 13.16 6.93 0.70
N GLY A 468 13.24 5.65 0.34
CA GLY A 468 13.53 4.56 1.28
C GLY A 468 15.01 4.56 1.61
N PHE A 469 15.36 4.33 2.87
CA PHE A 469 16.74 4.21 3.33
C PHE A 469 16.80 3.30 4.55
N VAL A 470 17.54 2.21 4.47
CA VAL A 470 17.71 1.23 5.54
C VAL A 470 19.16 1.33 6.03
N MET A 471 19.33 2.07 7.13
CA MET A 471 20.64 2.42 7.68
C MET A 471 21.37 1.21 8.24
N PHE A 472 20.67 0.34 8.96
CA PHE A 472 21.27 -0.81 9.64
C PHE A 472 20.81 -2.12 9.02
N ASP A 473 21.74 -3.06 8.83
CA ASP A 473 21.40 -4.44 8.52
C ASP A 473 22.26 -5.45 9.29
N PRO A 474 21.73 -6.64 9.64
CA PRO A 474 22.44 -7.57 10.54
C PRO A 474 23.77 -8.10 10.04
N LEU A 475 24.07 -7.98 8.74
CA LEU A 475 25.30 -8.50 8.15
C LEU A 475 26.41 -7.45 7.99
N MET A 476 26.20 -6.23 8.50
CA MET A 476 27.27 -5.24 8.59
C MET A 476 28.37 -5.69 9.55
N ASP A 477 29.61 -5.33 9.21
CA ASP A 477 30.80 -5.58 10.01
C ASP A 477 31.69 -4.33 10.00
N GLY A 478 31.83 -3.68 11.16
CA GLY A 478 32.47 -2.36 11.27
C GLY A 478 31.62 -1.17 10.81
N PHE A 479 32.12 0.04 11.04
CA PHE A 479 31.35 1.28 10.83
C PHE A 479 31.45 1.88 9.43
N ASN A 480 32.23 1.29 8.51
CA ASN A 480 32.46 1.85 7.17
C ASN A 480 31.18 2.02 6.37
N ASP A 481 30.31 1.00 6.36
CA ASP A 481 29.02 1.08 5.66
C ASP A 481 28.14 2.21 6.21
N LEU A 482 28.17 2.45 7.53
CA LEU A 482 27.43 3.54 8.16
C LEU A 482 28.03 4.89 7.78
N LYS A 483 29.36 5.02 7.74
CA LYS A 483 30.07 6.25 7.32
C LYS A 483 29.76 6.60 5.87
N GLU A 484 29.87 5.65 4.95
CA GLU A 484 29.51 5.85 3.53
C GLU A 484 28.04 6.28 3.38
N ASN A 485 27.14 5.66 4.14
CA ASN A 485 25.73 6.05 4.16
C ASN A 485 25.53 7.48 4.69
N LEU A 486 26.23 7.88 5.76
CA LEU A 486 26.15 9.23 6.31
C LEU A 486 26.64 10.27 5.28
N GLU A 487 27.80 10.03 4.65
CA GLU A 487 28.37 10.89 3.61
C GLU A 487 27.44 11.01 2.39
N PHE A 488 26.87 9.90 1.92
CA PHE A 488 25.86 9.91 0.87
C PHE A 488 24.67 10.78 1.25
N LEU A 489 24.15 10.61 2.46
CA LEU A 489 22.98 11.34 2.93
C LEU A 489 23.24 12.85 3.11
N GLU A 490 24.49 13.25 3.36
CA GLU A 490 24.93 14.64 3.50
C GLU A 490 25.16 15.35 2.17
N ARG A 491 25.20 14.62 1.04
CA ARG A 491 25.35 15.21 -0.30
C ARG A 491 24.30 16.28 -0.59
N THR A 492 24.76 17.46 -1.00
CA THR A 492 23.90 18.60 -1.38
C THR A 492 23.78 18.78 -2.89
N ASP A 493 24.45 17.95 -3.68
CA ASP A 493 24.46 18.00 -5.14
C ASP A 493 23.39 17.11 -5.79
N ALA A 494 22.54 16.45 -4.99
CA ALA A 494 21.50 15.55 -5.46
C ALA A 494 20.11 16.20 -5.59
N ILE A 495 19.84 17.24 -4.81
CA ILE A 495 18.51 17.87 -4.71
C ILE A 495 18.57 19.25 -5.37
N LEU A 496 17.96 19.35 -6.55
CA LEU A 496 18.00 20.55 -7.38
C LEU A 496 16.67 21.33 -7.32
N LYS A 497 16.73 22.61 -7.68
CA LYS A 497 15.53 23.41 -7.94
C LYS A 497 14.90 22.96 -9.27
N PRO A 498 13.58 23.13 -9.45
CA PRO A 498 12.94 22.88 -10.74
C PRO A 498 13.60 23.69 -11.86
N ILE A 499 13.89 23.03 -12.97
CA ILE A 499 14.55 23.62 -14.16
C ILE A 499 13.47 23.92 -15.21
N ASP A 500 13.59 25.07 -15.87
CA ASP A 500 12.68 25.48 -16.93
C ASP A 500 12.98 24.72 -18.23
N LEU A 501 12.18 23.68 -18.49
CA LEU A 501 12.32 22.81 -19.66
C LEU A 501 11.94 23.49 -20.98
N SER A 502 11.45 24.73 -20.99
CA SER A 502 11.31 25.51 -22.22
C SER A 502 12.66 26.02 -22.77
N THR A 503 13.71 25.98 -21.95
CA THR A 503 15.02 26.56 -22.26
C THR A 503 16.10 25.51 -22.58
N ILE A 504 15.79 24.23 -22.43
CA ILE A 504 16.76 23.13 -22.54
C ILE A 504 16.09 21.87 -23.11
N SER A 505 16.78 21.17 -24.01
CA SER A 505 16.32 19.87 -24.52
C SER A 505 16.49 18.78 -23.45
N TYR A 506 15.77 17.66 -23.56
CA TYR A 506 15.95 16.54 -22.62
C TYR A 506 17.35 15.92 -22.70
N ASP A 507 17.96 15.89 -23.89
CA ASP A 507 19.31 15.37 -24.09
C ASP A 507 20.35 16.29 -23.42
N ASP A 508 20.26 17.60 -23.66
CA ASP A 508 21.13 18.58 -23.01
C ASP A 508 20.95 18.56 -21.50
N LEU A 509 19.71 18.41 -21.02
CA LEU A 509 19.42 18.29 -19.59
C LEU A 509 20.10 17.07 -18.99
N LEU A 510 19.97 15.89 -19.63
CA LEU A 510 20.64 14.68 -19.18
C LEU A 510 22.16 14.90 -19.13
N ASN A 511 22.75 15.37 -20.23
CA ASN A 511 24.18 15.62 -20.33
C ASN A 511 24.67 16.55 -19.20
N LYS A 512 23.94 17.64 -18.91
CA LYS A 512 24.30 18.58 -17.85
C LYS A 512 24.14 17.98 -16.44
N LEU A 513 23.07 17.23 -16.19
CA LEU A 513 22.83 16.62 -14.87
C LEU A 513 23.80 15.49 -14.53
N VAL A 514 24.40 14.85 -15.55
CA VAL A 514 25.42 13.82 -15.35
C VAL A 514 26.83 14.41 -15.33
N TYR A 515 27.16 15.30 -16.26
CA TYR A 515 28.56 15.66 -16.54
C TYR A 515 28.95 17.13 -16.25
N ASP A 516 28.01 18.05 -16.00
CA ASP A 516 28.30 19.49 -15.81
C ASP A 516 28.20 19.91 -14.32
N PRO A 517 29.32 19.89 -13.56
CA PRO A 517 29.31 20.23 -12.14
C PRO A 517 28.94 21.70 -11.86
N ASN A 518 29.21 22.61 -12.81
CA ASN A 518 28.84 24.01 -12.66
C ASN A 518 27.33 24.18 -12.75
N PHE A 519 26.71 23.51 -13.72
CA PHE A 519 25.25 23.48 -13.83
C PHE A 519 24.60 22.88 -12.58
N ILE A 520 25.13 21.77 -12.05
CA ILE A 520 24.64 21.15 -10.82
C ILE A 520 24.76 22.14 -9.64
N LYS A 521 25.91 22.77 -9.46
CA LYS A 521 26.15 23.74 -8.37
C LYS A 521 25.22 24.95 -8.45
N GLN A 522 24.98 25.49 -9.65
CA GLN A 522 24.09 26.65 -9.86
C GLN A 522 22.60 26.34 -9.62
N ASN A 523 22.22 25.06 -9.76
CA ASN A 523 20.83 24.62 -9.62
C ASN A 523 20.56 23.84 -8.32
N SER A 524 21.59 23.54 -7.52
CA SER A 524 21.43 22.90 -6.22
C SER A 524 20.63 23.77 -5.25
N LEU A 525 19.76 23.13 -4.47
CA LEU A 525 19.08 23.78 -3.33
C LEU A 525 19.94 23.82 -2.07
N ASN A 526 21.20 23.40 -2.15
CA ASN A 526 22.11 23.19 -1.03
C ASN A 526 21.46 22.37 0.10
N ARG A 527 20.61 21.41 -0.27
CA ARG A 527 19.77 20.65 0.64
C ARG A 527 20.25 19.19 0.66
N PRO A 528 20.66 18.66 1.83
CA PRO A 528 21.13 17.28 1.94
C PRO A 528 20.07 16.23 1.62
N ILE A 529 20.50 15.05 1.15
CA ILE A 529 19.62 13.92 0.83
C ILE A 529 18.81 13.44 2.05
N TYR A 530 19.39 13.44 3.28
CA TYR A 530 18.66 13.01 4.48
C TYR A 530 17.33 13.74 4.68
N THR A 531 17.21 14.96 4.15
CA THR A 531 15.98 15.76 4.29
C THR A 531 14.78 15.19 3.52
N VAL A 532 14.97 14.23 2.61
CA VAL A 532 13.91 13.54 1.86
C VAL A 532 13.76 12.06 2.25
N VAL A 533 14.52 11.59 3.24
CA VAL A 533 14.39 10.23 3.78
C VAL A 533 13.05 10.06 4.50
N SER A 534 12.37 8.95 4.21
CA SER A 534 11.03 8.66 4.75
C SER A 534 11.07 8.35 6.24
N TYR A 535 12.02 7.51 6.67
CA TYR A 535 12.26 7.09 8.04
C TYR A 535 13.77 7.08 8.29
N MET A 536 14.23 7.98 9.16
CA MET A 536 15.65 8.06 9.54
C MET A 536 16.02 6.88 10.42
N LEU A 537 17.29 6.45 10.34
CA LEU A 537 17.87 5.42 11.22
C LEU A 537 17.13 4.07 11.20
N ALA A 538 16.42 3.77 10.11
CA ALA A 538 15.67 2.53 9.98
C ALA A 538 16.60 1.32 9.97
N SER A 539 16.17 0.25 10.63
CA SER A 539 16.86 -1.04 10.65
C SER A 539 16.14 -2.04 9.76
N LEU A 540 16.90 -2.94 9.13
CA LEU A 540 16.35 -3.94 8.24
C LEU A 540 15.49 -4.95 9.03
N GLU A 541 14.23 -5.07 8.64
CA GLU A 541 13.36 -6.16 9.10
C GLU A 541 13.44 -7.34 8.12
N ILE A 542 13.93 -8.49 8.59
CA ILE A 542 14.11 -9.66 7.73
C ILE A 542 12.81 -10.46 7.69
N LEU A 543 12.02 -10.20 6.64
CA LEU A 543 10.74 -10.88 6.42
C LEU A 543 10.95 -12.36 6.05
N VAL A 544 9.99 -13.20 6.41
CA VAL A 544 9.99 -14.61 6.00
C VAL A 544 9.80 -14.73 4.49
N GLY A 545 10.53 -15.66 3.88
CA GLY A 545 10.56 -15.84 2.43
C GLY A 545 11.43 -14.82 1.68
N SER A 546 12.03 -13.85 2.38
CA SER A 546 13.02 -12.94 1.77
C SER A 546 14.34 -13.67 1.47
N PRO A 547 15.01 -13.41 0.34
CA PRO A 547 16.34 -13.97 0.07
C PRO A 547 17.41 -13.63 1.12
N TYR A 548 17.27 -12.53 1.85
CA TYR A 548 18.25 -12.05 2.83
C TYR A 548 18.48 -13.07 3.95
N ILE A 549 17.44 -13.83 4.37
CA ILE A 549 17.62 -14.88 5.39
C ILE A 549 18.61 -15.97 4.96
N LYS A 550 18.70 -16.26 3.65
CA LYS A 550 19.67 -17.24 3.12
C LYS A 550 21.10 -16.71 3.26
N MET A 551 21.29 -15.39 3.14
CA MET A 551 22.59 -14.77 3.36
C MET A 551 23.02 -14.87 4.82
N VAL A 552 22.09 -14.65 5.76
CA VAL A 552 22.32 -14.86 7.19
C VAL A 552 22.72 -16.31 7.46
N LYS A 553 21.94 -17.27 6.94
CA LYS A 553 22.25 -18.70 7.09
C LYS A 553 23.63 -19.08 6.54
N ASN A 554 24.01 -18.55 5.38
CA ASN A 554 25.35 -18.79 4.81
C ASN A 554 26.47 -18.28 5.74
N ILE A 555 26.25 -17.19 6.46
CA ILE A 555 27.21 -16.67 7.45
C ILE A 555 27.22 -17.54 8.71
N GLU A 556 26.06 -18.02 9.18
CA GLU A 556 26.00 -19.01 10.26
C GLU A 556 26.77 -20.28 9.92
N ASP A 557 26.58 -20.81 8.71
CA ASP A 557 27.24 -22.03 8.24
C ASP A 557 28.77 -21.88 8.17
N ARG A 558 29.25 -20.69 7.78
CA ARG A 558 30.69 -20.36 7.70
C ARG A 558 31.32 -20.11 9.07
N THR A 559 30.62 -19.38 9.94
CA THR A 559 31.17 -18.94 11.24
C THR A 559 30.89 -19.92 12.38
N LYS A 560 29.98 -20.89 12.16
CA LYS A 560 29.43 -21.80 13.17
C LYS A 560 28.78 -21.07 14.36
N LYS A 561 28.29 -19.84 14.13
CA LYS A 561 27.54 -19.04 15.11
C LYS A 561 26.10 -18.89 14.65
N THR A 562 25.14 -18.93 15.58
CA THR A 562 23.73 -18.69 15.30
C THR A 562 23.39 -17.21 15.53
N PHE A 563 22.84 -16.56 14.52
CA PHE A 563 22.38 -15.18 14.51
C PHE A 563 20.85 -15.09 14.52
N VAL A 564 20.14 -16.02 13.87
CA VAL A 564 18.67 -16.08 13.89
C VAL A 564 18.19 -16.64 15.22
N LEU A 565 17.40 -15.86 15.96
CA LEU A 565 16.91 -16.22 17.27
C LEU A 565 15.66 -17.11 17.20
N ASN A 566 15.22 -17.57 18.37
CA ASN A 566 14.01 -18.38 18.55
C ASN A 566 13.98 -19.66 17.69
N ASN A 567 15.14 -20.27 17.45
CA ASN A 567 15.26 -21.46 16.59
C ASN A 567 14.60 -21.29 15.21
N TYR A 568 14.79 -20.12 14.59
CA TYR A 568 14.17 -19.77 13.31
C TYR A 568 12.63 -19.68 13.35
N ALA A 569 12.01 -19.62 14.53
CA ALA A 569 10.60 -19.28 14.63
C ALA A 569 10.42 -17.75 14.40
N PRO A 570 9.66 -17.33 13.38
CA PRO A 570 9.41 -15.92 13.12
C PRO A 570 8.40 -15.34 14.12
N ASP A 571 8.43 -14.01 14.30
CA ASP A 571 7.30 -13.29 14.89
C ASP A 571 6.12 -13.38 13.92
N ALA A 572 5.16 -14.23 14.24
CA ALA A 572 4.02 -14.48 13.38
C ALA A 572 3.04 -13.29 13.24
N ASN A 573 3.13 -12.26 14.09
CA ASN A 573 2.28 -11.09 13.97
C ASN A 573 2.80 -10.12 12.89
N MET A 574 4.12 -9.93 12.83
CA MET A 574 4.79 -9.05 11.86
C MET A 574 5.40 -9.80 10.67
N GLY A 575 5.49 -11.11 10.77
CA GLY A 575 6.02 -11.97 9.73
C GLY A 575 7.52 -11.82 9.46
N ARG A 576 8.32 -11.66 10.52
CA ARG A 576 9.76 -11.37 10.45
C ARG A 576 10.58 -12.25 11.38
N TYR A 577 11.83 -12.53 11.01
CA TYR A 577 12.81 -13.15 11.90
C TYR A 577 13.44 -12.13 12.84
N ILE A 578 13.78 -12.57 14.05
CA ILE A 578 14.62 -11.79 14.97
C ILE A 578 16.06 -12.24 14.74
N VAL A 579 16.91 -11.33 14.26
CA VAL A 579 18.29 -11.66 13.85
C VAL A 579 19.27 -10.75 14.59
N LYS A 580 20.27 -11.37 15.23
CA LYS A 580 21.40 -10.65 15.83
C LYS A 580 22.33 -10.11 14.74
N TYR A 581 22.91 -8.96 15.02
CA TYR A 581 23.95 -8.38 14.17
C TYR A 581 25.25 -9.16 14.31
N VAL A 582 25.98 -9.29 13.20
CA VAL A 582 27.32 -9.89 13.17
C VAL A 582 28.29 -9.06 14.01
N ASP A 583 28.25 -7.73 13.86
CA ASP A 583 28.91 -6.79 14.77
C ASP A 583 27.94 -6.31 15.86
N ASN A 584 28.22 -6.72 17.10
CA ASN A 584 27.42 -6.34 18.27
C ASN A 584 27.35 -4.83 18.49
N ARG A 585 28.35 -4.07 18.05
CA ARG A 585 28.37 -2.60 18.19
C ARG A 585 27.33 -1.96 17.28
N ILE A 586 27.21 -2.46 16.06
CA ILE A 586 26.17 -2.04 15.11
C ILE A 586 24.79 -2.46 15.61
N GLY A 587 24.66 -3.65 16.18
CA GLY A 587 23.42 -4.09 16.82
C GLY A 587 23.00 -3.18 17.97
N ALA A 588 23.94 -2.76 18.81
CA ALA A 588 23.68 -1.79 19.87
C ALA A 588 23.23 -0.43 19.29
N LEU A 589 23.95 0.10 18.29
CA LEU A 589 23.57 1.33 17.60
C LEU A 589 22.15 1.26 17.02
N SER A 590 21.82 0.18 16.29
CA SER A 590 20.50 -0.06 15.72
C SER A 590 19.40 -0.01 16.79
N VAL A 591 19.57 -0.73 17.91
CA VAL A 591 18.59 -0.76 19.01
C VAL A 591 18.43 0.62 19.64
N TYR A 592 19.52 1.32 19.94
CA TYR A 592 19.46 2.62 20.58
C TYR A 592 18.94 3.72 19.64
N CYS A 593 19.23 3.63 18.34
CA CYS A 593 18.60 4.48 17.33
C CYS A 593 17.09 4.21 17.23
N GLN A 594 16.63 2.96 17.37
CA GLN A 594 15.20 2.68 17.46
C GLN A 594 14.58 3.29 18.73
N LYS A 595 15.27 3.22 19.88
CA LYS A 595 14.84 3.91 21.11
C LYS A 595 14.79 5.43 20.93
N TRP A 596 15.70 6.02 20.16
CA TRP A 596 15.62 7.43 19.76
C TRP A 596 14.35 7.73 18.97
N ILE A 597 14.06 6.93 17.94
CA ILE A 597 12.84 7.07 17.14
C ILE A 597 11.60 6.98 18.03
N ASP A 598 11.54 5.95 18.87
CA ASP A 598 10.41 5.67 19.76
C ASP A 598 10.20 6.79 20.78
N SER A 599 11.27 7.31 21.39
CA SER A 599 11.20 8.42 22.34
C SER A 599 10.63 9.71 21.74
N ASN A 600 10.77 9.90 20.42
CA ASN A 600 10.33 11.09 19.70
C ASN A 600 9.08 10.85 18.84
N PHE A 601 8.59 9.61 18.75
CA PHE A 601 7.57 9.19 17.79
C PHE A 601 6.28 9.98 17.94
N SER A 602 5.76 10.15 19.16
CA SER A 602 4.49 10.82 19.42
C SER A 602 4.48 12.28 18.92
N ILE A 603 5.56 13.02 19.21
CA ILE A 603 5.73 14.41 18.76
C ILE A 603 5.83 14.46 17.25
N MET A 604 6.73 13.67 16.65
CA MET A 604 6.96 13.69 15.21
C MET A 604 5.73 13.25 14.41
N TYR A 605 4.99 12.26 14.91
CA TYR A 605 3.73 11.80 14.33
C TYR A 605 2.66 12.87 14.40
N THR A 606 2.56 13.59 15.52
CA THR A 606 1.60 14.69 15.70
C THR A 606 1.92 15.86 14.78
N LEU A 607 3.18 16.30 14.70
CA LEU A 607 3.63 17.33 13.76
C LEU A 607 3.32 16.95 12.31
N LYS A 608 3.58 15.69 11.92
CA LYS A 608 3.28 15.16 10.58
C LYS A 608 1.77 15.14 10.31
N SER A 609 0.95 14.87 11.32
CA SER A 609 -0.51 14.85 11.19
C SER A 609 -1.08 16.26 11.03
N LEU A 610 -0.62 17.21 11.85
CA LEU A 610 -0.96 18.64 11.71
C LEU A 610 -0.53 19.19 10.35
N TYR A 611 0.69 18.87 9.90
CA TYR A 611 1.19 19.28 8.58
C TYR A 611 0.26 18.91 7.41
N LYS A 612 -0.53 17.83 7.53
CA LYS A 612 -1.47 17.39 6.48
C LYS A 612 -2.74 18.25 6.41
N VAL A 613 -3.11 18.92 7.49
CA VAL A 613 -4.38 19.65 7.62
C VAL A 613 -4.22 21.16 7.70
N GLU A 614 -3.03 21.65 8.09
CA GLU A 614 -2.74 23.07 8.28
C GLU A 614 -2.56 23.88 6.99
N ASN A 615 -2.69 25.21 7.13
CA ASN A 615 -2.49 26.20 6.07
C ASN A 615 -1.00 26.41 5.73
N ASN A 616 -0.69 27.16 4.66
CA ASN A 616 0.67 27.24 4.10
C ASN A 616 1.76 27.75 5.06
N GLU A 617 1.47 28.70 5.95
CA GLU A 617 2.51 29.27 6.83
C GLU A 617 2.83 28.32 8.00
N ILE A 618 1.80 27.87 8.70
CA ILE A 618 1.93 26.89 9.79
C ILE A 618 2.54 25.59 9.23
N ARG A 619 2.12 25.16 8.04
CA ARG A 619 2.65 23.99 7.37
C ARG A 619 4.14 24.10 7.07
N LYS A 620 4.65 25.27 6.68
CA LYS A 620 6.10 25.50 6.50
C LYS A 620 6.85 25.35 7.82
N ARG A 621 6.31 25.92 8.90
CA ARG A 621 6.89 25.86 10.25
C ARG A 621 6.95 24.44 10.79
N LEU A 622 5.83 23.70 10.73
CA LEU A 622 5.76 22.27 11.09
C LEU A 622 6.73 21.42 10.26
N TYR A 623 6.87 21.72 8.97
CA TYR A 623 7.83 21.05 8.10
C TYR A 623 9.28 21.36 8.46
N GLY A 624 9.57 22.58 8.90
CA GLY A 624 10.87 22.98 9.44
C GLY A 624 11.29 22.12 10.64
N PHE A 625 10.40 21.93 11.62
CA PHE A 625 10.66 21.03 12.76
C PHE A 625 10.93 19.59 12.32
N MET A 626 10.17 19.09 11.33
CA MET A 626 10.43 17.75 10.78
C MET A 626 11.77 17.62 10.06
N ILE A 627 12.25 18.67 9.38
CA ILE A 627 13.58 18.66 8.77
C ILE A 627 14.66 18.68 9.85
N ARG A 628 14.55 19.56 10.85
CA ARG A 628 15.50 19.64 11.96
C ARG A 628 15.61 18.32 12.71
N TYR A 629 14.50 17.64 12.99
CA TYR A 629 14.54 16.30 13.56
C TYR A 629 15.31 15.28 12.71
N ARG A 630 15.19 15.34 11.37
CA ARG A 630 15.96 14.45 10.48
C ARG A 630 17.44 14.73 10.56
N GLU A 631 17.82 16.00 10.52
CA GLU A 631 19.20 16.46 10.69
C GLU A 631 19.78 16.02 12.03
N MET A 632 19.07 16.25 13.13
CA MET A 632 19.49 15.80 14.46
C MET A 632 19.65 14.28 14.54
N SER A 633 18.81 13.52 13.84
CA SER A 633 18.92 12.06 13.79
C SER A 633 20.11 11.59 12.94
N GLN A 634 20.42 12.30 11.85
CA GLN A 634 21.62 12.06 11.03
C GLN A 634 22.88 12.25 11.88
N TYR A 635 23.03 13.42 12.51
CA TYR A 635 24.21 13.75 13.31
C TYR A 635 24.27 12.98 14.63
N LEU A 636 23.14 12.51 15.18
CA LEU A 636 23.15 11.56 16.30
C LEU A 636 23.97 10.32 15.94
N LEU A 637 23.70 9.69 14.81
CA LEU A 637 24.42 8.48 14.43
C LEU A 637 25.91 8.75 14.21
N ARG A 638 26.25 9.86 13.54
CA ARG A 638 27.63 10.31 13.38
C ARG A 638 28.33 10.49 14.74
N PHE A 639 27.66 11.15 15.69
CA PHE A 639 28.14 11.34 17.05
C PHE A 639 28.31 10.01 17.81
N LEU A 640 27.38 9.07 17.67
CA LEU A 640 27.49 7.77 18.31
C LEU A 640 28.66 6.96 17.75
N ILE A 641 28.88 6.96 16.43
CA ILE A 641 30.03 6.30 15.80
C ILE A 641 31.33 6.93 16.30
N TYR A 642 31.42 8.27 16.27
CA TYR A 642 32.58 9.02 16.76
C TYR A 642 32.98 8.62 18.19
N ASN A 643 32.01 8.44 19.10
CA ASN A 643 32.28 8.04 20.48
C ASN A 643 32.68 6.56 20.64
N LEU A 644 32.31 5.70 19.70
CA LEU A 644 32.59 4.26 19.76
C LEU A 644 33.88 3.88 19.04
N GLU A 645 34.37 4.74 18.15
CA GLU A 645 35.66 4.57 17.50
C GLU A 645 36.79 4.93 18.46
N LYS A 646 37.87 4.15 18.37
CA LYS A 646 39.07 4.34 19.19
C LYS A 646 40.11 5.23 18.52
N GLU A 647 39.89 5.60 17.26
CA GLU A 647 40.80 6.43 16.48
C GLU A 647 40.52 7.90 16.76
N ASP A 648 41.53 8.65 17.22
CA ASP A 648 41.49 10.11 17.37
C ASP A 648 41.50 10.77 15.98
N THR A 649 40.38 10.69 15.27
CA THR A 649 40.17 11.42 14.01
C THR A 649 39.11 12.49 14.23
N GLU A 650 39.43 13.74 13.92
CA GLU A 650 38.46 14.84 14.03
C GLU A 650 37.36 14.69 12.96
N ASP A 651 36.10 14.70 13.38
CA ASP A 651 34.95 14.77 12.48
C ASP A 651 34.50 16.23 12.33
N TYR A 652 35.01 16.89 11.28
CA TYR A 652 34.75 18.31 11.01
C TYR A 652 33.25 18.63 10.82
N TYR A 653 32.48 17.72 10.21
CA TYR A 653 31.05 17.93 9.99
C TYR A 653 30.29 17.92 11.31
N LEU A 654 30.62 16.98 12.20
CA LEU A 654 30.05 16.90 13.54
C LEU A 654 30.42 18.12 14.39
N LEU A 655 31.69 18.54 14.34
CA LEU A 655 32.17 19.75 15.02
C LEU A 655 31.40 20.99 14.56
N ALA A 656 31.32 21.23 13.25
CA ALA A 656 30.58 22.36 12.69
C ALA A 656 29.09 22.34 13.07
N TYR A 657 28.47 21.15 13.10
CA TYR A 657 27.09 21.00 13.56
C TYR A 657 26.92 21.39 15.02
N LEU A 658 27.80 20.91 15.91
CA LEU A 658 27.77 21.22 17.34
C LEU A 658 28.03 22.71 17.61
N GLU A 659 28.96 23.33 16.89
CA GLU A 659 29.20 24.78 16.95
C GLU A 659 27.94 25.57 16.57
N ASN A 660 27.25 25.18 15.49
CA ASN A 660 26.00 25.81 15.08
C ASN A 660 24.86 25.64 16.11
N GLU A 661 24.85 24.55 16.87
CA GLU A 661 23.94 24.34 17.99
C GLU A 661 24.39 25.04 19.28
N GLY A 662 25.50 25.79 19.25
CA GLY A 662 26.05 26.54 20.40
C GLY A 662 26.77 25.66 21.43
N ILE A 663 27.30 24.51 21.01
CA ILE A 663 27.96 23.51 21.85
C ILE A 663 29.46 23.47 21.53
N THR A 664 30.22 24.44 22.03
CA THR A 664 31.65 24.60 21.73
C THR A 664 32.58 23.94 22.75
N ASP A 665 32.21 23.91 24.04
CA ASP A 665 33.15 23.60 25.15
C ASP A 665 33.23 22.11 25.56
N LYS A 666 32.54 21.19 24.87
CA LYS A 666 32.32 19.82 25.37
C LYS A 666 33.13 18.70 24.73
N PHE A 667 33.98 18.98 23.74
CA PHE A 667 34.93 17.98 23.21
C PHE A 667 35.90 17.46 24.29
N ILE A 668 36.23 18.29 25.28
CA ILE A 668 37.18 17.97 26.35
C ILE A 668 36.69 16.86 27.30
N LYS A 669 35.36 16.62 27.44
CA LYS A 669 34.80 15.56 28.31
C LYS A 669 34.74 14.18 27.65
N MET A 670 35.05 14.06 26.37
CA MET A 670 34.87 12.81 25.62
C MET A 670 35.96 11.77 25.89
N LYS A 671 37.10 12.18 26.46
CA LYS A 671 38.12 11.27 27.01
C LYS A 671 37.68 10.51 28.28
N GLU A 672 36.58 10.92 28.93
CA GLU A 672 36.05 10.28 30.16
C GLU A 672 35.22 9.01 29.90
N LEU A 673 34.84 8.73 28.65
CA LEU A 673 34.12 7.51 28.26
C LEU A 673 35.06 6.33 27.93
N ALA A 674 36.38 6.60 27.86
CA ALA A 674 37.39 5.59 27.58
C ALA A 674 37.40 4.52 28.70
N GLY A 675 37.05 3.28 28.34
CA GLY A 675 37.01 2.13 29.26
C GLY A 675 35.61 1.72 29.75
N MET A 676 34.54 2.43 29.36
CA MET A 676 33.16 2.02 29.64
C MET A 676 32.67 0.91 28.68
N ASP A 677 31.68 0.12 29.12
CA ASP A 677 30.93 -0.79 28.22
C ASP A 677 30.19 0.01 27.13
N ILE A 678 30.05 -0.61 25.95
CA ILE A 678 29.44 0.00 24.77
C ILE A 678 28.06 0.62 25.04
N ASN A 679 27.22 -0.06 25.82
CA ASN A 679 25.88 0.43 26.10
C ASN A 679 25.91 1.72 26.93
N ASN A 680 26.86 1.82 27.87
CA ASN A 680 27.03 3.01 28.70
C ASN A 680 27.55 4.18 27.86
N VAL A 681 28.47 3.94 26.94
CA VAL A 681 28.93 4.97 25.99
C VAL A 681 27.73 5.48 25.18
N ILE A 682 26.94 4.58 24.58
CA ILE A 682 25.78 4.98 23.78
C ILE A 682 24.74 5.73 24.62
N ILE A 683 24.35 5.23 25.80
CA ILE A 683 23.35 5.89 26.67
C ILE A 683 23.82 7.29 27.05
N ASN A 684 25.09 7.45 27.47
CA ASN A 684 25.61 8.76 27.85
C ASN A 684 25.65 9.72 26.66
N SER A 685 26.05 9.25 25.48
CA SER A 685 26.01 10.02 24.25
C SER A 685 24.58 10.40 23.85
N MET A 686 23.60 9.50 23.98
CA MET A 686 22.21 9.79 23.70
C MET A 686 21.59 10.79 24.69
N ASN A 687 21.86 10.64 25.99
CA ASN A 687 21.42 11.59 27.02
C ASN A 687 21.98 12.99 26.76
N PHE A 688 23.24 13.05 26.33
CA PHE A 688 23.85 14.29 25.88
C PHE A 688 23.11 14.87 24.67
N TRP A 689 22.90 14.07 23.63
CA TRP A 689 22.26 14.48 22.38
C TRP A 689 20.78 14.88 22.56
N GLN A 690 20.08 14.26 23.50
CA GLN A 690 18.68 14.59 23.83
C GLN A 690 18.53 16.04 24.33
N ASN A 691 19.60 16.68 24.83
CA ASN A 691 19.57 18.10 25.18
C ASN A 691 19.37 19.01 23.97
N ILE A 692 19.92 18.63 22.80
CA ILE A 692 19.68 19.35 21.55
C ILE A 692 18.19 19.23 21.20
N MET A 693 17.63 18.02 21.32
CA MET A 693 16.19 17.79 21.09
C MET A 693 15.31 18.60 22.03
N ASN A 694 15.70 18.71 23.29
CA ASN A 694 14.99 19.51 24.29
C ASN A 694 14.86 20.98 23.86
N ASN A 695 15.87 21.56 23.21
CA ASN A 695 15.79 22.93 22.70
C ASN A 695 14.71 23.06 21.61
N MET A 696 14.64 22.11 20.67
CA MET A 696 13.59 22.09 19.67
C MET A 696 12.20 21.85 20.30
N ILE A 697 12.08 20.99 21.31
CA ILE A 697 10.82 20.76 22.02
C ILE A 697 10.34 22.02 22.76
N LYS A 698 11.24 22.78 23.37
CA LYS A 698 10.91 24.09 23.96
C LYS A 698 10.39 25.06 22.90
N GLU A 699 11.07 25.16 21.77
CA GLU A 699 10.64 26.02 20.67
C GLU A 699 9.25 25.62 20.13
N ILE A 700 8.98 24.32 19.94
CA ILE A 700 7.65 23.84 19.55
C ILE A 700 6.59 24.26 20.57
N ARG A 701 6.88 24.13 21.87
CA ARG A 701 5.98 24.55 22.95
C ARG A 701 5.73 26.06 22.93
N ASP A 702 6.76 26.86 22.74
CA ASP A 702 6.66 28.31 22.69
C ASP A 702 5.85 28.74 21.46
N ASN A 703 6.11 28.11 20.30
CA ASN A 703 5.34 28.34 19.07
C ASN A 703 3.86 27.95 19.25
N LEU A 704 3.58 26.89 20.00
CA LEU A 704 2.20 26.49 20.32
C LEU A 704 1.51 27.50 21.25
N LYS A 705 2.22 27.96 22.29
CA LYS A 705 1.73 28.96 23.25
C LYS A 705 1.46 30.31 22.59
N ASP A 706 2.33 30.72 21.67
CA ASP A 706 2.26 31.99 20.96
C ASP A 706 1.28 31.94 19.76
N GLY A 707 0.63 30.80 19.51
CA GLY A 707 -0.32 30.63 18.41
C GLY A 707 0.32 30.60 17.01
N LEU A 708 1.64 30.37 16.93
CA LEU A 708 2.40 30.24 15.67
C LEU A 708 2.21 28.87 15.02
N ILE A 709 1.82 27.87 15.82
CA ILE A 709 1.33 26.57 15.36
C ILE A 709 0.06 26.21 16.13
N ASN A 710 -0.81 25.41 15.52
CA ASN A 710 -2.03 24.93 16.16
C ASN A 710 -1.82 23.53 16.76
N ASP A 711 -2.60 23.21 17.79
CA ASP A 711 -2.82 21.82 18.21
C ASP A 711 -4.05 21.22 17.52
N THR A 712 -4.15 19.91 17.63
CA THR A 712 -5.37 19.14 17.47
C THR A 712 -6.43 19.52 18.53
N TYR A 713 -7.70 19.27 18.23
CA TYR A 713 -8.82 19.59 19.13
C TYR A 713 -8.74 18.88 20.50
N ASP A 714 -8.04 17.74 20.55
CA ASP A 714 -7.81 16.91 21.73
C ASP A 714 -6.44 17.15 22.37
N ASN A 715 -5.76 18.25 22.03
CA ASN A 715 -4.47 18.68 22.61
C ASN A 715 -3.33 17.64 22.48
N ARG A 716 -3.34 16.84 21.41
CA ARG A 716 -2.37 15.76 21.18
C ARG A 716 -0.93 16.23 21.19
N LEU A 717 -0.62 17.42 20.65
CA LEU A 717 0.75 17.92 20.59
C LEU A 717 1.24 18.31 21.98
N GLN A 718 0.42 19.04 22.73
CA GLN A 718 0.69 19.40 24.11
C GLN A 718 0.90 18.17 25.00
N ASP A 719 0.04 17.15 24.86
CA ASP A 719 0.17 15.89 25.59
C ASP A 719 1.43 15.13 25.22
N SER A 720 1.77 15.09 23.93
CA SER A 720 3.01 14.48 23.44
C SER A 720 4.25 15.16 24.02
N ILE A 721 4.26 16.50 24.09
CA ILE A 721 5.33 17.30 24.69
C ILE A 721 5.45 17.01 26.19
N ASN A 722 4.31 16.97 26.91
CA ASN A 722 4.29 16.67 28.34
C ASN A 722 4.82 15.27 28.63
N ASN A 723 4.40 14.28 27.83
CA ASN A 723 4.89 12.92 27.95
C ASN A 723 6.40 12.83 27.65
N TRP A 724 6.89 13.53 26.63
CA TRP A 724 8.31 13.57 26.30
C TRP A 724 9.15 14.13 27.46
N ASN A 725 8.74 15.25 28.06
CA ASN A 725 9.44 15.82 29.22
C ASN A 725 9.54 14.86 30.41
N ARG A 726 8.50 14.06 30.68
CA ARG A 726 8.47 13.07 31.78
C ARG A 726 9.42 11.88 31.54
N ASN A 727 9.85 11.69 30.30
CA ASN A 727 10.65 10.56 29.85
C ASN A 727 12.04 10.95 29.34
N ILE A 728 12.52 12.17 29.64
CA ILE A 728 13.90 12.58 29.40
C ILE A 728 14.85 11.57 30.08
N ASN A 729 15.88 11.14 29.35
CA ASN A 729 16.88 10.12 29.69
C ASN A 729 16.31 8.73 30.00
N LYS A 730 15.04 8.45 29.64
CA LYS A 730 14.44 7.10 29.72
C LYS A 730 14.35 6.50 28.33
N TRP A 731 15.01 5.37 28.12
CA TRP A 731 15.14 4.73 26.80
C TRP A 731 14.48 3.34 26.76
N SER A 732 13.28 3.28 26.20
CA SER A 732 12.47 2.06 26.03
C SER A 732 11.98 1.91 24.59
N LEU A 733 11.65 0.67 24.18
CA LEU A 733 11.01 0.41 22.90
C LEU A 733 9.48 0.44 23.05
N ILE A 734 8.76 1.03 22.08
CA ILE A 734 7.28 1.09 22.10
C ILE A 734 6.67 -0.32 21.99
N ASN A 735 7.34 -1.22 21.27
CA ASN A 735 6.87 -2.58 21.01
C ASN A 735 7.46 -3.63 21.96
N ASP A 736 8.13 -3.23 23.05
CA ASP A 736 8.59 -4.21 24.05
C ASP A 736 7.38 -4.91 24.69
N ALA A 737 7.40 -6.24 24.69
CA ALA A 737 6.30 -7.08 25.17
C ALA A 737 5.95 -6.81 26.64
N ASP A 738 6.89 -6.26 27.41
CA ASP A 738 6.74 -5.95 28.83
C ASP A 738 5.98 -4.65 29.12
N ASN A 739 5.74 -3.79 28.12
CA ASN A 739 4.96 -2.55 28.30
C ASN A 739 3.44 -2.75 28.22
N TYR A 740 2.98 -3.98 27.96
CA TYR A 740 1.56 -4.35 27.85
C TYR A 740 1.08 -5.29 28.97
N ASN A 741 1.87 -5.48 30.03
CA ASN A 741 1.48 -6.23 31.23
C ASN A 741 1.01 -5.31 32.35
#